data_AF-A0A4W6DGU1-F1
#
_entry.id   AF-A0A4W6DGU1-F1
#
_cell.length_a   1.000
_cell.length_b   1.000
_cell.length_c   1.000
_cell.angle_alpha   90.00
_cell.angle_beta   90.00
_cell.angle_gamma   90.00
#
_symmetry.space_group_name_H-M   'P 1'
#
loop_
_entity.id
_entity.type
_entity.pdbx_description
1 polymer ?
#
loop_
_entity_poly.entity_id
_entity_poly.type
_entity_poly.pdbx_seq_one_letter_code
_entity_poly.pdbx_strand_id
1 'polypeptide(L)'
;LESKQFCTRRRYQDDGISDDEIEGKRMFDLDEKLQCNRFNSDLIKLMEGKDFTFEYIQKEGLRDPIVFKRADGLGIQMPDPDFSVSDVKLFVGSRRIVDVMDVNTQKGIEMSMAQWRRYYETPPSEREKLYNVISLEFSHTRLENLVKRPASVDLIDWVDNMWPRHLKERQRDSTNAIIDMHYPKVQKYCLMSVQGCFTDFHIDFGGTTVWYHILRGGKVFWLIPPTPQNLETYENWVLSGKQGDIFLGDKCHDCQRIELKQGYTFIIPSGWIHAVYTPEDTLVFGGNFLHSFNIPMQLNIYSIEDRTRVPAKFRYPFYYEMCWYVLERYLYCLTNISHLTPEFQKYSLGIGLTRADLENSDHTGNGTSNGVDSNTENTEAILKEEEIKEEEEGAAAPVTTPQHTLTPFELEGLWNLLGKLEELPAHKKCVPAGIRNAAALLEDMRVGLSHNNLTFDNPKISYNGEPIVKWPKRVSREPLFTHLSPAGSKHHYKSTKRSSISALRRRRVRCKRCAACCRKECGTCQYCHDMRKFGGPGRMKKSCIMRQCLAPALPNTARCAICGEGESDESNPSTHSLMECSVCSQIAHRQCIKEPGEGKINKDLPSCWECPKCYQGKGSASEVPNTFLLSLTCPVVLCLSLSRTLFLPSAKHTPPHTRSGHAYTHTTHPERLDASKRPRPNRPAKLSNGASCSSSSELPHLRIPLSALQEGGSEADRESGGSGPGCEREVWVSVFRYLSRADLCVCMAVCKNWYKWCLDKRLWARIDLSVKRTITPQALTGIIKRQPVTLDLSWTNISKKQLNWLVGRLPGLKDLMLAGCSWSSISALCSSGCPLLRSLDLRYADGVKDSQIRDLVSPPGCDNRSQLRTMQCLRLAGLDISDSTLRLVIRHMPHLTKLDLSHCNSLTDHSINLLTAVGSSTRNTLTELNLGGCSKLTDACLKYLRRLSCISLLDLRGCKGVSRKACEAFISELSVNTLYCLSDDKLIQRIS
;
A
#
# COMPACT_ATOMS: atom_id res chain seq x y z
N LEU A 1 -22.71 59.77 -13.25
CA LEU A 1 -22.05 59.16 -14.42
C LEU A 1 -21.36 57.90 -13.92
N GLU A 2 -21.79 56.73 -14.39
CA GLU A 2 -21.24 55.44 -13.94
C GLU A 2 -20.14 54.95 -14.87
N SER A 3 -19.13 54.29 -14.30
CA SER A 3 -18.22 53.39 -15.01
C SER A 3 -18.05 52.09 -14.20
N LYS A 4 -19.14 51.33 -14.06
CA LYS A 4 -19.16 49.99 -13.46
C LYS A 4 -18.37 48.99 -14.32
N GLN A 5 -17.04 49.02 -14.21
CA GLN A 5 -16.17 48.07 -14.90
C GLN A 5 -16.22 46.72 -14.16
N PHE A 6 -17.02 45.79 -14.69
CA PHE A 6 -17.18 44.45 -14.13
C PHE A 6 -15.88 43.65 -14.23
N CYS A 7 -15.06 43.67 -13.18
CA CYS A 7 -13.92 42.76 -13.05
C CYS A 7 -14.42 41.34 -12.78
N THR A 8 -14.30 40.46 -13.78
CA THR A 8 -14.74 39.06 -13.71
C THR A 8 -13.81 38.24 -12.81
N ARG A 9 -14.23 38.03 -11.56
CA ARG A 9 -13.56 37.16 -10.57
C ARG A 9 -13.28 35.78 -11.17
N ARG A 10 -12.04 35.51 -11.59
CA ARG A 10 -11.58 34.17 -12.01
C ARG A 10 -11.77 33.18 -10.86
N ARG A 11 -12.19 31.96 -11.19
CA ARG A 11 -12.37 30.86 -10.24
C ARG A 11 -11.19 29.90 -10.37
N TYR A 12 -10.78 29.31 -9.26
CA TYR A 12 -10.07 28.02 -9.30
C TYR A 12 -11.08 26.94 -9.75
N GLN A 13 -11.13 26.66 -11.05
CA GLN A 13 -11.82 25.52 -11.64
C GLN A 13 -10.85 24.74 -12.55
N ASP A 14 -11.12 23.44 -12.66
CA ASP A 14 -10.35 22.46 -13.44
C ASP A 14 -10.77 22.51 -14.93
N ASP A 15 -10.39 23.59 -15.61
CA ASP A 15 -10.74 23.84 -17.02
C ASP A 15 -9.48 23.80 -17.91
N GLY A 16 -9.28 22.68 -18.60
CA GLY A 16 -8.17 22.47 -19.53
C GLY A 16 -8.43 23.09 -20.91
N ILE A 17 -8.16 24.39 -21.06
CA ILE A 17 -8.03 25.07 -22.36
C ILE A 17 -6.70 25.84 -22.38
N SER A 18 -6.04 25.87 -23.54
CA SER A 18 -4.73 26.49 -23.75
C SER A 18 -4.79 28.02 -23.85
N ASP A 19 -4.02 28.69 -23.00
CA ASP A 19 -3.28 29.90 -23.38
C ASP A 19 -1.79 29.56 -23.19
N ASP A 20 -1.07 29.40 -24.30
CA ASP A 20 0.39 29.24 -24.28
C ASP A 20 1.07 30.62 -24.27
N GLU A 21 2.28 30.68 -23.71
CA GLU A 21 3.25 31.78 -23.90
C GLU A 21 2.86 33.22 -23.50
N ILE A 22 2.32 33.43 -22.28
CA ILE A 22 2.57 34.67 -21.53
C ILE A 22 3.28 34.40 -20.19
N GLU A 23 4.52 34.89 -20.17
CA GLU A 23 5.55 34.99 -19.13
C GLU A 23 5.19 34.71 -17.66
N GLY A 24 5.84 33.68 -17.09
CA GLY A 24 6.09 33.56 -15.65
C GLY A 24 7.26 34.43 -15.18
N LYS A 25 7.32 35.70 -15.58
CA LYS A 25 8.29 36.68 -15.06
C LYS A 25 7.68 37.45 -13.89
N ARG A 26 8.48 37.68 -12.85
CA ARG A 26 8.17 38.69 -11.83
C ARG A 26 8.31 40.07 -12.47
N MET A 27 7.33 40.95 -12.27
CA MET A 27 7.41 42.33 -12.76
C MET A 27 8.23 43.24 -11.84
N PHE A 28 8.43 42.83 -10.58
CA PHE A 28 9.33 43.50 -9.65
C PHE A 28 10.76 42.97 -9.78
N ASP A 29 11.73 43.89 -9.75
CA ASP A 29 13.15 43.56 -9.64
C ASP A 29 13.45 43.08 -8.22
N LEU A 30 13.99 41.87 -8.07
CA LEU A 30 14.34 41.29 -6.75
C LEU A 30 15.72 41.77 -6.26
N ASP A 31 16.65 42.07 -7.16
CA ASP A 31 17.97 42.58 -6.80
C ASP A 31 17.85 44.02 -6.27
N GLU A 32 16.90 44.80 -6.80
CA GLU A 32 16.44 46.04 -6.19
C GLU A 32 15.98 45.82 -4.74
N LYS A 33 15.10 44.84 -4.46
CA LYS A 33 14.62 44.58 -3.08
C LYS A 33 15.70 44.01 -2.16
N LEU A 34 16.74 43.37 -2.69
CA LEU A 34 17.90 42.89 -1.93
C LEU A 34 18.84 44.03 -1.52
N GLN A 35 18.90 45.11 -2.30
CA GLN A 35 19.77 46.27 -2.02
C GLN A 35 19.02 47.43 -1.34
N CYS A 36 17.73 47.60 -1.61
CA CYS A 36 16.92 48.74 -1.16
C CYS A 36 16.90 48.90 0.37
N ASN A 37 17.21 50.09 0.86
CA ASN A 37 17.27 50.38 2.30
C ASN A 37 15.89 50.60 2.97
N ARG A 38 14.78 50.52 2.22
CA ARG A 38 13.41 50.66 2.75
C ARG A 38 13.06 49.62 3.82
N PHE A 39 13.62 48.42 3.71
CA PHE A 39 13.23 47.27 4.54
C PHE A 39 14.03 47.22 5.86
N ASN A 40 14.06 48.35 6.58
CA ASN A 40 14.92 48.58 7.75
C ASN A 40 14.16 48.77 9.07
N SER A 41 12.86 48.42 9.13
CA SER A 41 12.09 48.35 10.38
C SER A 41 12.81 47.46 11.41
N ASP A 42 12.75 47.79 12.70
CA ASP A 42 13.33 46.96 13.76
C ASP A 42 12.24 46.10 14.43
N LEU A 43 12.14 44.84 13.99
CA LEU A 43 11.05 43.91 14.33
C LEU A 43 11.57 42.58 14.92
N ILE A 44 12.89 42.37 14.98
CA ILE A 44 13.53 41.09 15.37
C ILE A 44 14.24 41.22 16.70
N LYS A 45 13.88 40.35 17.64
CA LYS A 45 14.53 40.20 18.94
C LYS A 45 15.83 39.40 18.77
N LEU A 46 16.98 39.95 19.17
CA LEU A 46 18.21 39.18 19.34
C LEU A 46 18.23 38.57 20.75
N MET A 47 18.64 37.30 20.86
CA MET A 47 18.58 36.57 22.14
C MET A 47 19.68 35.49 22.24
N GLU A 48 20.10 35.14 23.46
CA GLU A 48 20.92 33.95 23.72
C GLU A 48 20.04 32.73 24.04
N GLY A 49 20.44 31.52 23.63
CA GLY A 49 19.56 30.35 23.72
C GLY A 49 19.15 29.95 25.14
N LYS A 50 19.92 30.37 26.16
CA LYS A 50 19.62 30.16 27.58
C LYS A 50 18.38 30.93 28.06
N ASP A 51 18.08 32.08 27.43
CA ASP A 51 17.02 33.01 27.85
C ASP A 51 15.66 32.62 27.23
N PHE A 52 15.67 31.74 26.23
CA PHE A 52 14.48 31.22 25.55
C PHE A 52 13.79 30.11 26.36
N THR A 53 13.31 30.45 27.55
CA THR A 53 12.70 29.51 28.51
C THR A 53 11.18 29.36 28.30
N PHE A 54 10.56 28.40 28.99
CA PHE A 54 9.09 28.32 29.07
C PHE A 54 8.49 29.56 29.76
N GLU A 55 9.17 30.09 30.78
CA GLU A 55 8.78 31.32 31.49
C GLU A 55 8.78 32.55 30.56
N TYR A 56 9.75 32.64 29.65
CA TYR A 56 9.76 33.66 28.60
C TYR A 56 8.52 33.55 27.70
N ILE A 57 8.15 32.33 27.29
CA ILE A 57 6.98 32.09 26.43
C ILE A 57 5.67 32.42 27.18
N GLN A 58 5.57 32.09 28.47
CA GLN A 58 4.45 32.48 29.33
C GLN A 58 4.26 34.01 29.43
N LYS A 59 5.37 34.77 29.54
CA LYS A 59 5.37 36.24 29.68
C LYS A 59 5.08 36.98 28.39
N GLU A 60 5.71 36.56 27.29
CA GLU A 60 5.75 37.32 26.02
C GLU A 60 4.81 36.74 24.94
N GLY A 61 4.17 35.60 25.21
CA GLY A 61 3.22 34.93 24.30
C GLY A 61 3.84 34.38 23.01
N LEU A 62 5.18 34.44 22.90
CA LEU A 62 5.95 34.17 21.68
C LEU A 62 5.40 34.95 20.46
N ARG A 63 5.32 36.28 20.58
CA ARG A 63 4.74 37.18 19.56
C ARG A 63 5.75 37.81 18.58
N ASP A 64 7.01 37.97 19.00
CA ASP A 64 8.09 38.59 18.21
C ASP A 64 9.00 37.53 17.52
N PRO A 65 9.52 37.77 16.30
CA PRO A 65 10.55 36.96 15.68
C PRO A 65 11.88 37.03 16.45
N ILE A 66 12.53 35.88 16.66
CA ILE A 66 13.73 35.78 17.52
C ILE A 66 14.90 35.15 16.77
N VAL A 67 16.02 35.88 16.63
CA VAL A 67 17.28 35.38 16.05
C VAL A 67 18.31 35.09 17.13
N PHE A 68 18.73 33.83 17.18
CA PHE A 68 19.83 33.33 17.98
C PHE A 68 21.07 33.19 17.10
N LYS A 69 22.09 34.02 17.33
CA LYS A 69 23.34 34.00 16.55
C LYS A 69 24.24 32.78 16.85
N ARG A 70 23.93 32.03 17.91
CA ARG A 70 24.63 30.83 18.37
C ARG A 70 23.62 29.77 18.78
N ALA A 71 24.00 28.50 18.66
CA ALA A 71 23.19 27.35 19.09
C ALA A 71 23.16 27.14 20.61
N ASP A 72 24.11 27.74 21.34
CA ASP A 72 24.34 27.51 22.76
C ASP A 72 23.11 27.85 23.62
N GLY A 73 22.78 26.97 24.56
CA GLY A 73 21.60 27.09 25.43
C GLY A 73 20.27 26.60 24.84
N LEU A 74 20.10 26.59 23.51
CA LEU A 74 18.83 26.18 22.89
C LEU A 74 18.49 24.69 23.05
N GLY A 75 19.46 23.83 23.37
CA GLY A 75 19.28 22.37 23.42
C GLY A 75 19.11 21.68 22.06
N ILE A 76 19.31 22.41 20.95
CA ILE A 76 19.28 21.82 19.59
C ILE A 76 20.38 20.78 19.41
N GLN A 77 20.14 19.84 18.49
CA GLN A 77 21.15 18.91 17.98
C GLN A 77 21.05 18.91 16.46
N MET A 78 22.19 18.94 15.79
CA MET A 78 22.32 18.92 14.33
C MET A 78 23.36 17.86 13.93
N PRO A 79 23.35 17.38 12.67
CA PRO A 79 24.49 16.67 12.10
C PRO A 79 25.69 17.61 11.93
N ASP A 80 26.85 17.04 11.62
CA ASP A 80 28.11 17.77 11.42
C ASP A 80 28.03 18.81 10.27
N PRO A 81 28.82 19.91 10.31
CA PRO A 81 28.67 21.02 9.35
C PRO A 81 28.99 20.69 7.87
N ASP A 82 29.72 19.60 7.62
CA ASP A 82 30.02 19.08 6.29
C ASP A 82 28.86 18.29 5.67
N PHE A 83 27.89 17.86 6.49
CA PHE A 83 26.74 17.04 6.09
C PHE A 83 26.00 17.62 4.86
N SER A 84 25.79 16.77 3.86
CA SER A 84 25.44 17.21 2.51
C SER A 84 24.05 16.74 2.02
N VAL A 85 23.61 17.24 0.87
CA VAL A 85 22.42 16.71 0.17
C VAL A 85 22.61 15.25 -0.26
N SER A 86 23.86 14.79 -0.41
CA SER A 86 24.16 13.35 -0.57
C SER A 86 23.82 12.53 0.67
N ASP A 87 23.95 13.10 1.85
CA ASP A 87 23.66 12.44 3.12
C ASP A 87 22.18 12.50 3.46
N VAL A 88 21.50 13.64 3.22
CA VAL A 88 20.03 13.70 3.25
C VAL A 88 19.43 12.58 2.40
N LYS A 89 19.89 12.42 1.15
CA LYS A 89 19.53 11.32 0.23
C LYS A 89 19.83 9.92 0.81
N LEU A 90 20.90 9.74 1.58
CA LEU A 90 21.24 8.48 2.24
C LEU A 90 20.32 8.17 3.43
N PHE A 91 20.06 9.16 4.30
CA PHE A 91 19.27 8.98 5.52
C PHE A 91 17.76 8.89 5.26
N VAL A 92 17.20 9.69 4.35
CA VAL A 92 15.77 9.64 3.96
C VAL A 92 15.46 8.64 2.82
N GLY A 93 16.48 8.23 2.08
CA GLY A 93 16.41 7.20 1.03
C GLY A 93 16.25 7.74 -0.39
N SER A 94 17.15 7.32 -1.29
CA SER A 94 17.30 7.85 -2.66
C SER A 94 16.08 7.75 -3.58
N ARG A 95 15.12 6.87 -3.27
CA ARG A 95 13.86 6.71 -4.04
C ARG A 95 12.66 7.38 -3.36
N ARG A 96 12.84 8.11 -2.26
CA ARG A 96 11.80 8.95 -1.67
C ARG A 96 11.43 10.03 -2.69
N ILE A 97 10.15 10.18 -2.96
CA ILE A 97 9.62 11.30 -3.74
C ILE A 97 9.57 12.52 -2.84
N VAL A 98 9.95 13.66 -3.39
CA VAL A 98 9.88 14.98 -2.75
C VAL A 98 9.10 15.93 -3.64
N ASP A 99 8.30 16.77 -3.00
CA ASP A 99 7.71 17.94 -3.62
C ASP A 99 8.82 18.98 -3.83
N VAL A 100 8.93 19.52 -5.04
CA VAL A 100 9.92 20.51 -5.44
C VAL A 100 9.21 21.66 -6.14
N MET A 101 9.54 22.89 -5.78
CA MET A 101 8.99 24.09 -6.41
C MET A 101 9.88 24.52 -7.57
N ASP A 102 9.29 24.71 -8.75
CA ASP A 102 9.87 25.47 -9.86
C ASP A 102 9.74 26.96 -9.51
N VAL A 103 10.85 27.63 -9.20
CA VAL A 103 10.87 28.98 -8.60
C VAL A 103 10.32 30.04 -9.55
N ASN A 104 10.57 29.88 -10.85
CA ASN A 104 10.14 30.85 -11.86
C ASN A 104 8.62 30.81 -12.04
N THR A 105 8.00 29.63 -11.92
CA THR A 105 6.54 29.47 -12.07
C THR A 105 5.78 29.36 -10.75
N GLN A 106 6.49 29.25 -9.62
CA GLN A 106 6.01 28.85 -8.28
C GLN A 106 5.19 27.53 -8.28
N LYS A 107 5.29 26.71 -9.34
CA LYS A 107 4.52 25.46 -9.49
C LYS A 107 5.24 24.27 -8.84
N GLY A 108 4.49 23.42 -8.15
CA GLY A 108 5.01 22.19 -7.55
C GLY A 108 5.14 21.04 -8.57
N ILE A 109 6.30 20.39 -8.58
CA ILE A 109 6.59 19.15 -9.30
C ILE A 109 7.08 18.06 -8.33
N GLU A 110 6.97 16.78 -8.73
CA GLU A 110 7.50 15.65 -7.96
C GLU A 110 8.77 15.08 -8.61
N MET A 111 9.83 14.87 -7.83
CA MET A 111 10.99 14.06 -8.25
C MET A 111 11.54 13.20 -7.10
N SER A 112 12.41 12.24 -7.39
CA SER A 112 13.07 11.45 -6.34
C SER A 112 14.30 12.16 -5.76
N MET A 113 14.64 11.87 -4.49
CA MET A 113 15.87 12.38 -3.84
C MET A 113 17.16 12.11 -4.63
N ALA A 114 17.21 11.06 -5.46
CA ALA A 114 18.32 10.81 -6.36
C ALA A 114 18.41 11.82 -7.52
N GLN A 115 17.28 12.27 -8.04
CA GLN A 115 17.21 13.32 -9.07
C GLN A 115 17.51 14.68 -8.44
N TRP A 116 16.87 14.99 -7.31
CA TRP A 116 17.10 16.22 -6.56
C TRP A 116 18.59 16.42 -6.22
N ARG A 117 19.25 15.40 -5.65
CA ARG A 117 20.69 15.45 -5.36
C ARG A 117 21.54 15.72 -6.59
N ARG A 118 21.22 15.10 -7.74
CA ARG A 118 21.97 15.32 -8.99
C ARG A 118 21.79 16.75 -9.51
N TYR A 119 20.57 17.29 -9.43
CA TYR A 119 20.29 18.69 -9.78
C TYR A 119 21.02 19.67 -8.84
N TYR A 120 20.94 19.46 -7.52
CA TYR A 120 21.56 20.35 -6.53
C TYR A 120 23.08 20.43 -6.71
N GLU A 121 23.73 19.30 -7.00
CA GLU A 121 25.18 19.23 -7.26
C GLU A 121 25.58 19.63 -8.70
N THR A 122 24.64 20.00 -9.58
CA THR A 122 24.95 20.59 -10.88
C THR A 122 25.47 22.02 -10.67
N PRO A 123 26.60 22.45 -11.28
CA PRO A 123 27.15 23.79 -11.11
C PRO A 123 26.13 24.90 -11.44
N PRO A 124 26.14 26.07 -10.78
CA PRO A 124 25.17 27.14 -11.01
C PRO A 124 25.00 27.55 -12.50
N SER A 125 26.10 27.57 -13.26
CA SER A 125 26.14 27.87 -14.70
C SER A 125 25.47 26.82 -15.60
N GLU A 126 25.24 25.61 -15.10
CA GLU A 126 24.63 24.48 -15.83
C GLU A 126 23.16 24.23 -15.41
N ARG A 127 22.61 25.05 -14.50
CA ARG A 127 21.23 24.90 -14.00
C ARG A 127 20.22 25.53 -14.97
N GLU A 128 19.71 24.74 -15.91
CA GLU A 128 18.62 25.13 -16.83
C GLU A 128 17.38 25.73 -16.14
N LYS A 129 17.14 25.38 -14.87
CA LYS A 129 15.97 25.78 -14.08
C LYS A 129 16.33 26.01 -12.62
N LEU A 130 15.62 26.92 -11.95
CA LEU A 130 15.70 27.12 -10.51
C LEU A 130 14.64 26.27 -9.78
N TYR A 131 15.11 25.27 -9.04
CA TYR A 131 14.28 24.39 -8.22
C TYR A 131 14.59 24.50 -6.73
N ASN A 132 13.57 24.43 -5.87
CA ASN A 132 13.66 24.59 -4.42
C ASN A 132 12.92 23.47 -3.67
N VAL A 133 13.49 22.92 -2.59
CA VAL A 133 12.83 21.94 -1.71
C VAL A 133 12.68 22.52 -0.31
N ILE A 134 11.44 22.84 0.07
CA ILE A 134 11.09 23.43 1.37
C ILE A 134 10.23 22.52 2.25
N SER A 135 9.73 21.40 1.71
CA SER A 135 8.67 20.58 2.30
C SER A 135 9.09 19.14 2.66
N LEU A 136 10.40 18.84 2.70
CA LEU A 136 10.91 17.51 3.06
C LEU A 136 10.84 17.27 4.58
N GLU A 137 9.65 16.95 5.07
CA GLU A 137 9.47 16.46 6.45
C GLU A 137 10.15 15.09 6.60
N PHE A 138 11.01 14.89 7.59
CA PHE A 138 11.88 13.70 7.71
C PHE A 138 11.69 12.85 8.96
N SER A 139 10.64 13.09 9.75
CA SER A 139 10.25 12.19 10.84
C SER A 139 9.97 10.78 10.31
N HIS A 140 10.34 9.77 11.11
CA HIS A 140 10.38 8.34 10.81
C HIS A 140 11.31 7.95 9.66
N THR A 141 12.33 8.77 9.41
CA THR A 141 13.52 8.38 8.63
C THR A 141 14.73 8.34 9.55
N ARG A 142 15.86 7.78 9.08
CA ARG A 142 17.08 7.71 9.90
C ARG A 142 17.67 9.09 10.25
N LEU A 143 17.24 10.16 9.56
CA LEU A 143 17.65 11.53 9.82
C LEU A 143 17.01 12.11 11.10
N GLU A 144 15.86 11.57 11.54
CA GLU A 144 15.14 11.99 12.75
C GLU A 144 16.00 11.93 14.02
N ASN A 145 16.95 10.99 14.05
CA ASN A 145 17.84 10.74 15.19
C ASN A 145 19.05 11.68 15.25
N LEU A 146 19.34 12.42 14.18
CA LEU A 146 20.46 13.38 14.11
C LEU A 146 20.04 14.82 14.40
N VAL A 147 18.73 15.10 14.40
CA VAL A 147 18.19 16.46 14.54
C VAL A 147 17.24 16.56 15.73
N LYS A 148 17.55 17.46 16.66
CA LYS A 148 16.63 17.93 17.72
C LYS A 148 16.38 19.43 17.54
N ARG A 149 15.14 19.83 17.73
CA ARG A 149 14.68 21.22 17.78
C ARG A 149 15.00 21.85 19.14
N PRO A 150 14.77 23.16 19.35
CA PRO A 150 15.06 23.78 20.64
C PRO A 150 14.21 23.17 21.75
N ALA A 151 14.80 22.96 22.93
CA ALA A 151 14.15 22.24 24.03
C ALA A 151 12.82 22.89 24.47
N SER A 152 12.75 24.22 24.49
CA SER A 152 11.53 24.96 24.83
C SER A 152 10.41 24.80 23.80
N VAL A 153 10.70 24.35 22.56
CA VAL A 153 9.67 24.01 21.57
C VAL A 153 9.02 22.65 21.90
N ASP A 154 9.79 21.68 22.42
CA ASP A 154 9.22 20.41 22.89
C ASP A 154 8.25 20.61 24.08
N LEU A 155 8.42 21.68 24.87
CA LEU A 155 7.55 22.02 25.99
C LEU A 155 6.21 22.68 25.60
N ILE A 156 6.10 23.25 24.39
CA ILE A 156 4.89 23.99 23.95
C ILE A 156 4.16 23.38 22.75
N ASP A 157 4.81 22.52 21.97
CA ASP A 157 4.24 21.96 20.76
C ASP A 157 3.03 21.05 21.05
N TRP A 158 1.89 21.40 20.45
CA TRP A 158 0.66 20.63 20.52
C TRP A 158 0.80 19.18 20.03
N VAL A 159 1.69 18.88 19.08
CA VAL A 159 1.84 17.51 18.57
C VAL A 159 2.40 16.55 19.64
N ASP A 160 3.20 17.04 20.57
CA ASP A 160 3.77 16.22 21.65
C ASP A 160 2.96 16.30 22.94
N ASN A 161 2.42 17.48 23.25
CA ASN A 161 1.74 17.74 24.52
C ASN A 161 0.21 17.55 24.48
N MET A 162 -0.40 17.61 23.29
CA MET A 162 -1.86 17.55 23.12
C MET A 162 -2.32 16.29 22.38
N TRP A 163 -1.63 15.86 21.32
CA TRP A 163 -2.04 14.68 20.55
C TRP A 163 -1.86 13.36 21.34
N PRO A 164 -2.82 12.41 21.31
CA PRO A 164 -2.71 11.16 22.05
C PRO A 164 -1.43 10.39 21.71
N ARG A 165 -0.50 10.31 22.67
CA ARG A 165 0.87 9.73 22.52
C ARG A 165 0.87 8.41 21.76
N HIS A 166 -0.05 7.52 22.13
CA HIS A 166 -0.14 6.17 21.56
C HIS A 166 -0.44 6.15 20.05
N LEU A 167 -1.06 7.19 19.48
CA LEU A 167 -1.28 7.30 18.03
C LEU A 167 -0.01 7.69 17.28
N LYS A 168 0.73 8.68 17.81
CA LYS A 168 2.08 9.03 17.31
C LYS A 168 3.00 7.81 17.39
N GLU A 169 2.98 7.10 18.52
CA GLU A 169 3.71 5.85 18.74
C GLU A 169 3.24 4.68 17.88
N ARG A 170 2.01 4.67 17.35
CA ARG A 170 1.53 3.67 16.39
C ARG A 170 2.03 3.96 14.96
N GLN A 171 2.54 5.16 14.64
CA GLN A 171 3.16 5.43 13.34
C GLN A 171 4.53 4.73 13.23
N ARG A 172 4.83 4.16 12.05
CA ARG A 172 6.07 3.42 11.77
C ARG A 172 6.68 3.71 10.39
N ASP A 173 6.00 4.47 9.53
CA ASP A 173 6.46 4.84 8.19
C ASP A 173 6.48 6.36 7.99
N SER A 174 7.45 6.84 7.22
CA SER A 174 7.66 8.27 6.92
C SER A 174 6.68 8.80 5.86
N THR A 175 5.40 8.44 5.95
CA THR A 175 4.35 8.87 5.03
C THR A 175 3.99 10.34 5.25
N ASN A 176 3.87 11.10 4.16
CA ASN A 176 3.36 12.47 4.18
C ASN A 176 1.95 12.56 3.56
N ALA A 177 1.24 11.43 3.44
CA ALA A 177 -0.14 11.36 2.97
C ALA A 177 -1.10 11.30 4.17
N ILE A 178 -1.96 12.31 4.31
CA ILE A 178 -2.86 12.49 5.46
C ILE A 178 -3.74 11.27 5.79
N ILE A 179 -4.19 10.51 4.79
CA ILE A 179 -5.04 9.31 5.01
C ILE A 179 -4.29 8.13 5.65
N ASP A 180 -2.98 8.25 5.83
CA ASP A 180 -2.09 7.26 6.43
C ASP A 180 -1.31 7.82 7.63
N MET A 181 -1.57 9.09 8.00
CA MET A 181 -1.02 9.71 9.19
C MET A 181 -1.90 9.37 10.40
N HIS A 182 -1.27 8.97 11.50
CA HIS A 182 -1.91 8.81 12.81
C HIS A 182 -1.73 10.05 13.70
N TYR A 183 -0.95 11.05 13.26
CA TYR A 183 -0.73 12.33 13.94
C TYR A 183 -0.29 13.41 12.93
N PRO A 184 -0.34 14.72 13.28
CA PRO A 184 0.15 15.80 12.42
C PRO A 184 1.67 15.78 12.28
N LYS A 185 2.15 15.16 11.19
CA LYS A 185 3.57 14.93 10.93
C LYS A 185 4.19 16.15 10.22
N VAL A 186 4.49 17.18 11.00
CA VAL A 186 4.98 18.50 10.55
C VAL A 186 6.17 19.04 11.38
N GLN A 187 6.72 18.23 12.29
CA GLN A 187 7.63 18.71 13.34
C GLN A 187 9.09 18.88 12.91
N LYS A 188 9.54 18.18 11.85
CA LYS A 188 10.95 18.17 11.41
C LYS A 188 11.07 18.23 9.88
N TYR A 189 11.41 19.40 9.34
CA TYR A 189 11.66 19.67 7.92
C TYR A 189 13.15 19.88 7.61
N CYS A 190 13.58 19.36 6.46
CA CYS A 190 14.91 19.60 5.89
C CYS A 190 14.73 20.42 4.61
N LEU A 191 15.22 21.65 4.58
CA LEU A 191 15.10 22.53 3.43
C LEU A 191 16.42 22.57 2.67
N MET A 192 16.34 22.43 1.35
CA MET A 192 17.47 22.41 0.43
C MET A 192 17.12 23.37 -0.71
N SER A 193 17.88 24.45 -0.83
CA SER A 193 17.65 25.48 -1.84
C SER A 193 18.95 25.79 -2.55
N VAL A 194 18.89 26.05 -3.85
CA VAL A 194 20.04 26.56 -4.60
C VAL A 194 20.08 28.09 -4.59
N GLN A 195 21.25 28.66 -4.88
CA GLN A 195 21.43 30.07 -5.20
C GLN A 195 20.37 30.58 -6.19
N GLY A 196 19.83 31.78 -5.94
CA GLY A 196 18.79 32.41 -6.75
C GLY A 196 17.34 32.00 -6.39
N CYS A 197 17.15 30.97 -5.55
CA CYS A 197 15.80 30.54 -5.16
C CYS A 197 15.08 31.58 -4.30
N PHE A 198 13.86 31.95 -4.73
CA PHE A 198 12.94 32.85 -4.02
C PHE A 198 11.61 32.14 -3.76
N THR A 199 11.18 32.15 -2.49
CA THR A 199 9.81 31.82 -2.08
C THR A 199 9.11 33.14 -1.76
N ASP A 200 7.98 33.40 -2.42
CA ASP A 200 7.24 34.66 -2.29
C ASP A 200 6.52 34.79 -0.93
N PHE A 201 5.90 35.95 -0.68
CA PHE A 201 5.24 36.23 0.60
C PHE A 201 4.14 35.24 0.94
N HIS A 202 4.25 34.61 2.11
CA HIS A 202 3.28 33.65 2.64
C HIS A 202 3.20 33.72 4.16
N ILE A 203 2.21 33.05 4.74
CA ILE A 203 2.11 32.73 6.16
C ILE A 203 2.18 31.20 6.28
N ASP A 204 2.88 30.69 7.28
CA ASP A 204 2.96 29.24 7.54
C ASP A 204 1.58 28.61 7.85
N PHE A 205 1.42 27.35 7.44
CA PHE A 205 0.10 26.71 7.31
C PHE A 205 -0.61 26.49 8.66
N GLY A 206 -1.91 26.81 8.70
CA GLY A 206 -2.69 26.87 9.94
C GLY A 206 -2.18 27.89 10.96
N GLY A 207 -1.32 28.83 10.55
CA GLY A 207 -0.71 29.82 11.43
C GLY A 207 0.30 29.22 12.39
N THR A 208 1.01 28.15 12.04
CA THR A 208 2.08 27.60 12.89
C THR A 208 3.17 28.63 13.18
N THR A 209 3.80 28.50 14.35
CA THR A 209 5.13 29.05 14.60
C THR A 209 6.16 28.09 14.01
N VAL A 210 7.20 28.62 13.36
CA VAL A 210 8.31 27.82 12.78
C VAL A 210 9.63 28.10 13.49
N TRP A 211 10.42 27.04 13.70
CA TRP A 211 11.85 27.14 14.03
C TRP A 211 12.70 26.78 12.80
N TYR A 212 13.83 27.47 12.62
CA TYR A 212 14.63 27.44 11.40
C TYR A 212 16.12 27.56 11.73
N HIS A 213 16.97 26.62 11.32
CA HIS A 213 18.41 26.57 11.65
C HIS A 213 19.27 26.37 10.39
N ILE A 214 20.20 27.30 10.14
CA ILE A 214 21.04 27.30 8.94
C ILE A 214 22.27 26.40 9.16
N LEU A 215 22.25 25.16 8.66
CA LEU A 215 23.40 24.25 8.79
C LEU A 215 24.57 24.69 7.89
N ARG A 216 24.28 25.15 6.66
CA ARG A 216 25.27 25.67 5.71
C ARG A 216 24.64 26.71 4.79
N GLY A 217 25.42 27.74 4.46
CA GLY A 217 25.06 28.88 3.62
C GLY A 217 24.36 30.00 4.39
N GLY A 218 23.59 30.83 3.70
CA GLY A 218 22.76 31.88 4.29
C GLY A 218 21.41 32.09 3.61
N LYS A 219 20.48 32.76 4.29
CA LYS A 219 19.15 33.14 3.79
C LYS A 219 18.90 34.63 3.97
N VAL A 220 18.11 35.23 3.10
CA VAL A 220 17.54 36.55 3.31
C VAL A 220 16.02 36.41 3.48
N PHE A 221 15.47 36.94 4.57
CA PHE A 221 14.03 36.99 4.82
C PHE A 221 13.55 38.44 4.73
N TRP A 222 12.33 38.65 4.23
CA TRP A 222 11.55 39.86 4.50
C TRP A 222 10.39 39.48 5.43
N LEU A 223 10.21 40.24 6.50
CA LEU A 223 9.20 39.99 7.54
C LEU A 223 8.21 41.16 7.58
N ILE A 224 6.92 40.85 7.71
CA ILE A 224 5.82 41.82 7.86
C ILE A 224 5.00 41.39 9.10
N PRO A 225 4.76 42.29 10.07
CA PRO A 225 4.07 41.94 11.31
C PRO A 225 2.59 41.62 11.07
N PRO A 226 1.98 40.66 11.78
CA PRO A 226 0.60 40.22 11.58
C PRO A 226 -0.44 41.18 12.20
N THR A 227 -0.34 42.47 11.88
CA THR A 227 -1.37 43.45 12.23
C THR A 227 -2.66 43.15 11.43
N PRO A 228 -3.85 43.52 11.94
CA PRO A 228 -5.10 43.35 11.19
C PRO A 228 -5.05 43.93 9.77
N GLN A 229 -4.42 45.10 9.62
CA GLN A 229 -4.23 45.79 8.34
C GLN A 229 -3.29 45.04 7.39
N ASN A 230 -2.19 44.47 7.89
CA ASN A 230 -1.27 43.67 7.08
C ASN A 230 -1.89 42.32 6.67
N LEU A 231 -2.66 41.69 7.57
CA LEU A 231 -3.39 40.45 7.27
C LEU A 231 -4.51 40.68 6.23
N GLU A 232 -5.25 41.79 6.33
CA GLU A 232 -6.20 42.20 5.28
C GLU A 232 -5.49 42.51 3.96
N THR A 233 -4.35 43.19 3.99
CA THR A 233 -3.55 43.50 2.79
C THR A 233 -3.03 42.23 2.13
N TYR A 234 -2.56 41.25 2.92
CA TYR A 234 -2.14 39.92 2.45
C TYR A 234 -3.31 39.13 1.86
N GLU A 235 -4.46 39.04 2.54
CA GLU A 235 -5.63 38.31 2.02
C GLU A 235 -6.12 38.91 0.69
N ASN A 236 -6.18 40.24 0.59
CA ASN A 236 -6.51 40.93 -0.66
C ASN A 236 -5.46 40.72 -1.76
N TRP A 237 -4.16 40.70 -1.42
CA TRP A 237 -3.08 40.42 -2.37
C TRP A 237 -3.15 38.98 -2.92
N VAL A 238 -3.35 37.97 -2.07
CA VAL A 238 -3.58 36.58 -2.49
C VAL A 238 -4.81 36.47 -3.38
N LEU A 239 -5.93 37.07 -2.99
CA LEU A 239 -7.19 37.04 -3.75
C LEU A 239 -7.14 37.82 -5.07
N SER A 240 -6.18 38.74 -5.24
CA SER A 240 -6.03 39.54 -6.47
C SER A 240 -5.46 38.75 -7.65
N GLY A 241 -4.72 37.66 -7.38
CA GLY A 241 -3.93 36.92 -8.38
C GLY A 241 -2.68 37.65 -8.90
N LYS A 242 -2.41 38.89 -8.43
CA LYS A 242 -1.29 39.75 -8.89
C LYS A 242 0.00 39.54 -8.10
N GLN A 243 0.26 38.32 -7.65
CA GLN A 243 1.37 38.02 -6.74
C GLN A 243 2.73 38.27 -7.42
N GLY A 244 2.88 37.84 -8.68
CA GLY A 244 4.07 38.12 -9.49
C GLY A 244 4.24 39.59 -9.93
N ASP A 245 3.19 40.42 -9.80
CA ASP A 245 3.23 41.85 -10.16
C ASP A 245 3.69 42.72 -8.99
N ILE A 246 3.35 42.35 -7.74
CA ILE A 246 3.40 43.23 -6.58
C ILE A 246 4.22 42.58 -5.45
N PHE A 247 5.42 43.10 -5.21
CA PHE A 247 6.19 42.79 -4.01
C PHE A 247 5.44 43.29 -2.76
N LEU A 248 4.93 42.38 -1.92
CA LEU A 248 4.02 42.74 -0.82
C LEU A 248 4.68 43.68 0.22
N GLY A 249 5.99 43.53 0.45
CA GLY A 249 6.76 44.44 1.31
C GLY A 249 6.73 45.90 0.89
N ASP A 250 6.44 46.20 -0.39
CA ASP A 250 6.26 47.59 -0.84
C ASP A 250 4.87 48.17 -0.52
N LYS A 251 3.91 47.35 -0.09
CA LYS A 251 2.55 47.75 0.31
C LYS A 251 2.38 47.95 1.81
N CYS A 252 3.16 47.25 2.63
CA CYS A 252 3.16 47.43 4.07
C CYS A 252 3.98 48.66 4.49
N HIS A 253 3.64 49.22 5.66
CA HIS A 253 4.43 50.28 6.30
C HIS A 253 5.72 49.68 6.88
N ASP A 254 5.57 48.72 7.79
CA ASP A 254 6.67 48.06 8.47
C ASP A 254 7.04 46.77 7.76
N CYS A 255 8.31 46.66 7.36
CA CYS A 255 8.88 45.44 6.81
C CYS A 255 10.38 45.40 7.07
N GLN A 256 10.88 44.33 7.71
CA GLN A 256 12.31 44.15 7.98
C GLN A 256 12.91 43.11 7.03
N ARG A 257 14.01 43.46 6.36
CA ARG A 257 14.88 42.50 5.67
C ARG A 257 15.99 42.05 6.62
N ILE A 258 16.17 40.75 6.80
CA ILE A 258 17.22 40.15 7.64
C ILE A 258 18.02 39.10 6.90
N GLU A 259 19.33 39.08 7.15
CA GLU A 259 20.26 38.06 6.68
C GLU A 259 20.55 37.04 7.80
N LEU A 260 20.19 35.77 7.57
CA LEU A 260 20.52 34.65 8.46
C LEU A 260 21.76 33.93 7.95
N LYS A 261 22.77 33.77 8.81
CA LYS A 261 24.06 33.15 8.50
C LYS A 261 24.15 31.74 9.03
N GLN A 262 25.14 30.97 8.55
CA GLN A 262 25.43 29.63 9.04
C GLN A 262 25.53 29.60 10.59
N GLY A 263 24.89 28.60 11.21
CA GLY A 263 24.80 28.44 12.66
C GLY A 263 23.69 29.26 13.34
N TYR A 264 23.06 30.22 12.66
CA TYR A 264 21.94 30.97 13.23
C TYR A 264 20.71 30.07 13.37
N THR A 265 19.97 30.27 14.47
CA THR A 265 18.61 29.74 14.64
C THR A 265 17.63 30.91 14.68
N PHE A 266 16.48 30.74 14.03
CA PHE A 266 15.45 31.76 13.90
C PHE A 266 14.08 31.17 14.26
N ILE A 267 13.28 31.91 15.01
CA ILE A 267 11.89 31.59 15.34
C ILE A 267 11.00 32.65 14.67
N ILE A 268 10.01 32.20 13.90
CA ILE A 268 8.98 33.07 13.30
C ILE A 268 7.63 32.71 13.92
N PRO A 269 7.01 33.61 14.70
CA PRO A 269 5.70 33.38 15.31
C PRO A 269 4.54 33.20 14.33
N SER A 270 3.49 32.57 14.85
CA SER A 270 2.15 32.51 14.25
C SER A 270 1.74 33.81 13.57
N GLY A 271 1.35 33.70 12.30
CA GLY A 271 0.77 34.77 11.50
C GLY A 271 1.74 35.67 10.73
N TRP A 272 3.04 35.67 11.06
CA TRP A 272 4.01 36.56 10.40
C TRP A 272 4.14 36.28 8.90
N ILE A 273 3.79 37.29 8.09
CA ILE A 273 3.85 37.24 6.63
C ILE A 273 5.31 37.42 6.21
N HIS A 274 5.87 36.48 5.44
CA HIS A 274 7.28 36.51 5.09
C HIS A 274 7.61 35.93 3.71
N ALA A 275 8.66 36.47 3.09
CA ALA A 275 9.27 35.99 1.84
C ALA A 275 10.73 35.61 2.08
N VAL A 276 11.28 34.69 1.29
CA VAL A 276 12.62 34.11 1.52
C VAL A 276 13.43 34.04 0.23
N TYR A 277 14.59 34.68 0.22
CA TYR A 277 15.61 34.57 -0.83
C TYR A 277 16.81 33.72 -0.40
N THR A 278 17.45 33.10 -1.38
CA THR A 278 18.59 32.19 -1.23
C THR A 278 19.81 32.76 -1.96
N PRO A 279 20.71 33.49 -1.27
CA PRO A 279 21.93 34.03 -1.88
C PRO A 279 22.95 32.96 -2.31
N GLU A 280 22.93 31.79 -1.68
CA GLU A 280 23.86 30.67 -1.97
C GLU A 280 23.23 29.30 -1.67
N ASP A 281 23.85 28.23 -2.16
CA ASP A 281 23.38 26.85 -1.99
C ASP A 281 23.31 26.45 -0.50
N THR A 282 22.08 26.31 0.00
CA THR A 282 21.79 26.22 1.43
C THR A 282 21.25 24.86 1.84
N LEU A 283 21.58 24.47 3.07
CA LEU A 283 20.99 23.33 3.77
C LEU A 283 20.53 23.78 5.17
N VAL A 284 19.26 23.53 5.47
CA VAL A 284 18.57 24.03 6.67
C VAL A 284 17.79 22.90 7.32
N PHE A 285 17.73 22.91 8.66
CA PHE A 285 16.77 22.12 9.43
C PHE A 285 15.79 23.04 10.15
N GLY A 286 14.51 22.65 10.19
CA GLY A 286 13.46 23.44 10.83
C GLY A 286 12.24 22.60 11.19
N GLY A 287 11.16 23.25 11.60
CA GLY A 287 9.92 22.55 11.96
C GLY A 287 8.79 23.49 12.36
N ASN A 288 7.57 23.10 12.01
CA ASN A 288 6.35 23.85 12.30
C ASN A 288 5.65 23.25 13.52
N PHE A 289 5.12 24.12 14.40
CA PHE A 289 4.40 23.73 15.62
C PHE A 289 3.26 24.70 15.94
N LEU A 290 2.25 24.20 16.65
CA LEU A 290 1.18 25.01 17.25
C LEU A 290 1.40 25.05 18.76
N HIS A 291 0.99 26.14 19.40
CA HIS A 291 1.14 26.33 20.86
C HIS A 291 -0.03 27.11 21.46
N SER A 292 -0.16 27.06 22.79
CA SER A 292 -1.32 27.59 23.50
C SER A 292 -1.29 29.11 23.74
N PHE A 293 -0.17 29.78 23.46
CA PHE A 293 0.06 31.18 23.84
C PHE A 293 -0.30 32.18 22.73
N ASN A 294 -0.72 31.71 21.54
CA ASN A 294 -1.21 32.57 20.47
C ASN A 294 -2.36 31.92 19.65
N ILE A 295 -3.25 31.19 20.33
CA ILE A 295 -4.40 30.51 19.70
C ILE A 295 -5.28 31.44 18.84
N PRO A 296 -5.60 32.69 19.24
CA PRO A 296 -6.42 33.57 18.43
C PRO A 296 -5.81 33.85 17.04
N MET A 297 -4.48 34.02 16.95
CA MET A 297 -3.80 34.18 15.66
C MET A 297 -3.85 32.89 14.84
N GLN A 298 -3.52 31.73 15.42
CA GLN A 298 -3.60 30.43 14.73
C GLN A 298 -5.00 30.21 14.11
N LEU A 299 -6.07 30.47 14.88
CA LEU A 299 -7.46 30.38 14.41
C LEU A 299 -7.79 31.43 13.33
N ASN A 300 -7.25 32.64 13.40
CA ASN A 300 -7.42 33.66 12.37
C ASN A 300 -6.74 33.24 11.05
N ILE A 301 -5.49 32.77 11.08
CA ILE A 301 -4.79 32.32 9.88
C ILE A 301 -5.51 31.12 9.23
N TYR A 302 -5.94 30.13 10.01
CA TYR A 302 -6.73 29.02 9.46
C TYR A 302 -8.09 29.49 8.86
N SER A 303 -8.62 30.62 9.32
CA SER A 303 -9.79 31.27 8.73
C SER A 303 -9.44 32.04 7.44
N ILE A 304 -8.26 32.67 7.35
CA ILE A 304 -7.71 33.23 6.09
C ILE A 304 -7.53 32.10 5.06
N GLU A 305 -7.01 30.93 5.45
CA GLU A 305 -6.87 29.75 4.57
C GLU A 305 -8.22 29.27 4.00
N ASP A 306 -9.31 29.40 4.77
CA ASP A 306 -10.68 29.08 4.33
C ASP A 306 -11.22 30.11 3.33
N ARG A 307 -10.96 31.40 3.53
CA ARG A 307 -11.40 32.48 2.61
C ARG A 307 -10.59 32.51 1.31
N THR A 308 -9.26 32.37 1.40
CA THR A 308 -8.32 32.27 0.27
C THR A 308 -8.34 30.91 -0.44
N ARG A 309 -9.01 29.90 0.16
CA ARG A 309 -9.22 28.54 -0.39
C ARG A 309 -7.95 27.72 -0.58
N VAL A 310 -6.98 27.84 0.35
CA VAL A 310 -5.73 27.06 0.34
C VAL A 310 -6.04 25.55 0.20
N PRO A 311 -5.51 24.86 -0.83
CA PRO A 311 -5.81 23.45 -1.08
C PRO A 311 -5.42 22.53 0.08
N ALA A 312 -6.26 21.54 0.38
CA ALA A 312 -6.09 20.64 1.53
C ALA A 312 -4.81 19.76 1.53
N LYS A 313 -3.95 19.82 0.50
CA LYS A 313 -2.59 19.25 0.54
C LYS A 313 -1.64 20.12 1.39
N PHE A 314 -1.88 21.43 1.45
CA PHE A 314 -0.95 22.42 2.00
C PHE A 314 -1.39 23.00 3.36
N ARG A 315 -2.49 22.52 3.93
CA ARG A 315 -2.98 22.93 5.26
C ARG A 315 -2.49 22.00 6.36
N TYR A 316 -2.56 22.47 7.60
CA TYR A 316 -2.23 21.69 8.79
C TYR A 316 -3.08 20.39 8.89
N PRO A 317 -2.47 19.19 8.96
CA PRO A 317 -3.21 17.94 9.09
C PRO A 317 -3.97 17.84 10.41
N PHE A 318 -5.26 17.49 10.37
CA PHE A 318 -6.10 17.26 11.55
C PHE A 318 -6.21 18.47 12.50
N TYR A 319 -6.32 19.67 11.94
CA TYR A 319 -6.28 20.93 12.71
C TYR A 319 -7.37 21.02 13.79
N TYR A 320 -8.64 20.81 13.45
CA TYR A 320 -9.72 20.87 14.45
C TYR A 320 -9.75 19.66 15.38
N GLU A 321 -9.31 18.47 14.92
CA GLU A 321 -9.07 17.31 15.78
C GLU A 321 -8.03 17.63 16.86
N MET A 322 -6.97 18.38 16.53
CA MET A 322 -6.01 18.88 17.51
C MET A 322 -6.67 19.85 18.50
N CYS A 323 -7.48 20.80 18.02
CA CYS A 323 -8.22 21.73 18.87
C CYS A 323 -9.08 21.02 19.93
N TRP A 324 -9.74 19.91 19.58
CA TRP A 324 -10.48 19.09 20.54
C TRP A 324 -9.60 18.46 21.62
N TYR A 325 -8.42 17.94 21.25
CA TYR A 325 -7.49 17.40 22.22
C TYR A 325 -6.86 18.48 23.09
N VAL A 326 -6.65 19.71 22.59
CA VAL A 326 -6.20 20.86 23.41
C VAL A 326 -7.20 21.12 24.54
N LEU A 327 -8.50 21.24 24.25
CA LEU A 327 -9.50 21.43 25.31
C LEU A 327 -9.53 20.25 26.29
N GLU A 328 -9.44 19.01 25.80
CA GLU A 328 -9.39 17.81 26.66
C GLU A 328 -8.18 17.84 27.60
N ARG A 329 -6.99 18.19 27.09
CA ARG A 329 -5.77 18.25 27.90
C ARG A 329 -5.82 19.31 28.97
N TYR A 330 -6.27 20.53 28.63
CA TYR A 330 -6.39 21.60 29.62
C TYR A 330 -7.43 21.25 30.68
N LEU A 331 -8.63 20.80 30.29
CA LEU A 331 -9.66 20.38 31.25
C LEU A 331 -9.15 19.27 32.17
N TYR A 332 -8.52 18.23 31.62
CA TYR A 332 -7.98 17.13 32.42
C TYR A 332 -6.85 17.58 33.35
N CYS A 333 -5.91 18.42 32.90
CA CYS A 333 -4.81 18.90 33.75
C CYS A 333 -5.28 19.89 34.82
N LEU A 334 -6.41 20.58 34.64
CA LEU A 334 -6.99 21.51 35.62
C LEU A 334 -7.97 20.84 36.60
N THR A 335 -8.62 19.72 36.22
CA THR A 335 -9.74 19.14 37.00
C THR A 335 -9.61 17.63 37.27
N ASN A 336 -8.66 16.94 36.65
CA ASN A 336 -8.56 15.47 36.56
C ASN A 336 -9.77 14.77 35.86
N ILE A 337 -10.71 15.53 35.28
CA ILE A 337 -11.85 15.00 34.51
C ILE A 337 -11.40 14.74 33.07
N SER A 338 -11.40 13.47 32.65
CA SER A 338 -10.96 13.05 31.31
C SER A 338 -12.16 12.79 30.39
N HIS A 339 -12.22 13.49 29.26
CA HIS A 339 -13.23 13.25 28.21
C HIS A 339 -12.77 12.28 27.12
N LEU A 340 -11.55 11.73 27.24
CA LEU A 340 -11.10 10.64 26.39
C LEU A 340 -11.98 9.38 26.54
N THR A 341 -12.08 8.58 25.48
CA THR A 341 -12.67 7.23 25.54
C THR A 341 -11.82 6.28 26.38
N PRO A 342 -12.37 5.20 26.97
CA PRO A 342 -11.60 4.31 27.85
C PRO A 342 -10.34 3.69 27.21
N GLU A 343 -10.34 3.42 25.90
CA GLU A 343 -9.11 2.98 25.19
C GLU A 343 -8.03 4.07 25.23
N PHE A 344 -8.42 5.33 24.98
CA PHE A 344 -7.50 6.47 24.94
C PHE A 344 -7.01 6.86 26.33
N GLN A 345 -7.85 6.75 27.36
CA GLN A 345 -7.45 6.88 28.76
C GLN A 345 -6.37 5.84 29.11
N LYS A 346 -6.61 4.57 28.78
CA LYS A 346 -5.68 3.46 29.03
C LYS A 346 -4.32 3.67 28.38
N TYR A 347 -4.26 3.88 27.06
CA TYR A 347 -2.96 3.96 26.37
C TYR A 347 -2.25 5.33 26.45
N SER A 348 -2.97 6.42 26.77
CA SER A 348 -2.42 7.78 26.77
C SER A 348 -2.20 8.35 28.17
N LEU A 349 -3.14 8.15 29.11
CA LEU A 349 -3.05 8.64 30.49
C LEU A 349 -2.50 7.57 31.46
N GLY A 350 -2.73 6.29 31.15
CA GLY A 350 -2.31 5.14 31.98
C GLY A 350 -3.42 4.52 32.83
N ILE A 351 -4.62 5.11 32.79
CA ILE A 351 -5.76 4.73 33.63
C ILE A 351 -6.30 3.36 33.20
N GLY A 352 -6.28 2.37 34.10
CA GLY A 352 -6.75 1.01 33.79
C GLY A 352 -5.77 0.12 33.01
N LEU A 353 -4.46 0.41 33.08
CA LEU A 353 -3.40 -0.53 32.70
C LEU A 353 -3.16 -1.55 33.83
N THR A 354 -3.24 -2.84 33.49
CA THR A 354 -2.85 -3.95 34.38
C THR A 354 -1.43 -4.42 34.08
N ARG A 355 -0.82 -5.18 35.00
CA ARG A 355 0.51 -5.80 34.79
C ARG A 355 0.51 -6.74 33.56
N ALA A 356 -0.58 -7.48 33.37
CA ALA A 356 -0.79 -8.33 32.20
C ALA A 356 -0.90 -7.53 30.87
N ASP A 357 -1.36 -6.28 30.87
CA ASP A 357 -1.34 -5.44 29.66
C ASP A 357 0.09 -5.01 29.27
N LEU A 358 0.95 -4.76 30.26
CA LEU A 358 2.36 -4.41 30.03
C LEU A 358 3.11 -5.59 29.41
N GLU A 359 2.85 -6.81 29.89
CA GLU A 359 3.44 -8.04 29.35
C GLU A 359 2.89 -8.39 27.96
N ASN A 360 1.56 -8.28 27.75
CA ASN A 360 0.96 -8.49 26.42
C ASN A 360 1.32 -7.41 25.38
N SER A 361 1.86 -6.26 25.79
CA SER A 361 2.30 -5.21 24.85
C SER A 361 3.42 -5.68 23.90
N ASP A 362 4.23 -6.64 24.33
CA ASP A 362 5.27 -7.29 23.50
C ASP A 362 4.75 -8.49 22.69
N HIS A 363 3.49 -8.91 22.85
CA HIS A 363 2.94 -10.17 22.30
C HIS A 363 1.70 -10.00 21.40
N THR A 364 1.67 -8.94 20.59
CA THR A 364 0.73 -8.82 19.45
C THR A 364 1.15 -9.71 18.26
N GLY A 365 1.34 -11.01 18.51
CA GLY A 365 1.77 -11.99 17.51
C GLY A 365 1.48 -13.45 17.87
N ASN A 366 0.34 -13.96 17.40
CA ASN A 366 -0.01 -15.39 17.22
C ASN A 366 0.40 -16.40 18.32
N GLY A 367 -0.55 -16.79 19.17
CA GLY A 367 -0.42 -17.97 20.03
C GLY A 367 -1.77 -18.54 20.49
N THR A 368 -2.24 -19.61 19.84
CA THR A 368 -3.26 -20.48 20.44
C THR A 368 -2.58 -21.48 21.38
N SER A 369 -3.31 -21.92 22.40
CA SER A 369 -2.82 -22.81 23.44
C SER A 369 -2.43 -24.21 22.94
N ASN A 370 -1.51 -24.84 23.67
CA ASN A 370 -1.49 -26.26 23.97
C ASN A 370 -0.73 -26.44 25.29
N GLY A 371 -1.31 -27.18 26.24
CA GLY A 371 -0.72 -27.37 27.57
C GLY A 371 0.09 -28.67 27.69
N VAL A 372 1.02 -28.69 28.64
CA VAL A 372 1.65 -29.89 29.22
C VAL A 372 1.92 -29.56 30.69
N ASP A 373 1.49 -30.43 31.61
CA ASP A 373 1.73 -30.28 33.05
C ASP A 373 3.11 -30.80 33.46
N SER A 374 3.83 -30.08 34.32
CA SER A 374 4.85 -30.65 35.21
C SER A 374 5.25 -29.71 36.36
N ASN A 375 4.70 -29.97 37.54
CA ASN A 375 5.26 -29.83 38.89
C ASN A 375 6.46 -28.88 39.16
N THR A 376 6.16 -27.82 39.93
CA THR A 376 6.79 -27.40 41.22
C THR A 376 8.27 -27.00 41.36
N GLU A 377 8.44 -26.08 42.33
CA GLU A 377 9.62 -25.77 43.17
C GLU A 377 10.72 -24.78 42.72
N ASN A 378 10.71 -23.64 43.44
CA ASN A 378 11.84 -22.91 44.02
C ASN A 378 12.95 -22.32 43.12
N THR A 379 12.90 -21.00 42.97
CA THR A 379 13.90 -20.12 43.61
C THR A 379 13.24 -18.79 43.98
N GLU A 380 13.18 -18.47 45.28
CA GLU A 380 12.68 -17.19 45.79
C GLU A 380 13.80 -16.14 45.96
N ALA A 381 13.39 -14.92 46.34
CA ALA A 381 14.19 -13.72 46.57
C ALA A 381 14.83 -13.08 45.31
N ILE A 382 14.96 -11.76 45.19
CA ILE A 382 14.81 -10.69 46.19
C ILE A 382 13.93 -9.56 45.62
N LEU A 383 12.83 -9.23 46.31
CA LEU A 383 12.33 -7.86 46.49
C LEU A 383 11.73 -7.78 47.89
N LYS A 384 11.92 -6.65 48.59
CA LYS A 384 11.25 -6.37 49.86
C LYS A 384 9.95 -5.62 49.60
N GLU A 385 8.93 -5.97 50.36
CA GLU A 385 7.72 -5.16 50.52
C GLU A 385 7.98 -4.10 51.60
N GLU A 386 7.36 -2.92 51.44
CA GLU A 386 7.03 -2.04 52.55
C GLU A 386 5.52 -1.74 52.46
N GLU A 387 4.86 -1.68 53.62
CA GLU A 387 3.42 -1.90 53.76
C GLU A 387 2.59 -0.69 53.32
N ILE A 388 1.43 -0.95 52.69
CA ILE A 388 0.29 -0.02 52.72
C ILE A 388 -0.66 -0.55 53.79
N LYS A 389 -0.90 0.25 54.83
CA LYS A 389 -1.94 -0.03 55.84
C LYS A 389 -3.20 0.78 55.50
N GLU A 390 -4.33 0.10 55.57
CA GLU A 390 -5.65 0.72 55.60
C GLU A 390 -5.99 1.03 57.06
N GLU A 391 -6.48 2.24 57.34
CA GLU A 391 -7.16 2.58 58.59
C GLU A 391 -8.50 3.28 58.24
N GLU A 392 -9.47 3.17 59.16
CA GLU A 392 -10.90 3.36 58.88
C GLU A 392 -11.39 4.83 58.89
N GLU A 393 -12.69 5.01 58.71
CA GLU A 393 -13.35 6.30 58.47
C GLU A 393 -13.13 7.34 59.58
N GLY A 394 -12.58 8.50 59.19
CA GLY A 394 -12.42 9.69 60.03
C GLY A 394 -12.83 10.97 59.30
N ALA A 395 -13.43 11.93 60.01
CA ALA A 395 -14.13 13.04 59.37
C ALA A 395 -13.22 14.14 58.77
N ALA A 396 -13.39 14.35 57.46
CA ALA A 396 -13.22 15.61 56.72
C ALA A 396 -12.04 16.56 57.05
N ALA A 397 -11.00 16.50 56.21
CA ALA A 397 -10.19 17.67 55.86
C ALA A 397 -9.91 17.66 54.34
N PRO A 398 -10.10 18.77 53.60
CA PRO A 398 -9.90 18.79 52.16
C PRO A 398 -8.40 18.85 51.81
N VAL A 399 -7.90 17.81 51.15
CA VAL A 399 -6.56 17.85 50.52
C VAL A 399 -6.62 18.83 49.34
N THR A 400 -6.02 20.01 49.51
CA THR A 400 -6.01 21.06 48.50
C THR A 400 -5.15 20.68 47.30
N THR A 401 -5.81 20.35 46.18
CA THR A 401 -5.16 20.22 44.88
C THR A 401 -4.45 21.53 44.51
N PRO A 402 -3.21 21.49 43.98
CA PRO A 402 -2.48 22.70 43.63
C PRO A 402 -3.25 23.51 42.58
N GLN A 403 -3.51 24.78 42.89
CA GLN A 403 -4.33 25.67 42.07
C GLN A 403 -3.53 26.18 40.86
N HIS A 404 -3.60 25.46 39.74
CA HIS A 404 -2.85 25.77 38.52
C HIS A 404 -3.41 27.00 37.78
N THR A 405 -2.77 28.16 37.98
CA THR A 405 -3.13 29.42 37.30
C THR A 405 -2.69 29.45 35.83
N LEU A 406 -3.66 29.59 34.92
CA LEU A 406 -3.42 29.83 33.49
C LEU A 406 -2.75 31.19 33.23
N THR A 407 -1.94 31.30 32.19
CA THR A 407 -1.51 32.62 31.68
C THR A 407 -2.67 33.36 31.00
N PRO A 408 -2.63 34.71 30.91
CA PRO A 408 -3.65 35.47 30.18
C PRO A 408 -3.82 35.03 28.71
N PHE A 409 -2.72 34.64 28.05
CA PHE A 409 -2.73 34.16 26.67
C PHE A 409 -3.40 32.78 26.51
N GLU A 410 -3.17 31.87 27.46
CA GLU A 410 -3.87 30.57 27.48
C GLU A 410 -5.36 30.78 27.78
N LEU A 411 -5.72 31.65 28.73
CA LEU A 411 -7.12 31.93 29.06
C LEU A 411 -7.87 32.56 27.87
N GLU A 412 -7.31 33.60 27.25
CA GLU A 412 -7.81 34.20 26.00
C GLU A 412 -7.94 33.13 24.89
N GLY A 413 -6.89 32.33 24.71
CA GLY A 413 -6.81 31.34 23.66
C GLY A 413 -7.83 30.21 23.80
N LEU A 414 -8.05 29.71 25.02
CA LEU A 414 -8.98 28.63 25.31
C LEU A 414 -10.45 29.10 25.20
N TRP A 415 -10.77 30.33 25.60
CA TRP A 415 -12.08 30.93 25.32
C TRP A 415 -12.35 31.09 23.82
N ASN A 416 -11.36 31.56 23.04
CA ASN A 416 -11.45 31.63 21.57
C ASN A 416 -11.62 30.23 20.95
N LEU A 417 -10.92 29.22 21.46
CA LEU A 417 -10.98 27.85 20.97
C LEU A 417 -12.33 27.19 21.24
N LEU A 418 -12.86 27.37 22.46
CA LEU A 418 -14.19 26.92 22.87
C LEU A 418 -15.27 27.52 21.96
N GLY A 419 -15.30 28.86 21.85
CA GLY A 419 -16.27 29.56 21.00
C GLY A 419 -16.17 29.15 19.52
N LYS A 420 -14.96 28.90 19.00
CA LYS A 420 -14.81 28.46 17.60
C LYS A 420 -15.28 27.03 17.38
N LEU A 421 -15.01 26.11 18.31
CA LEU A 421 -15.52 24.73 18.23
C LEU A 421 -17.04 24.65 18.42
N GLU A 422 -17.65 25.61 19.13
CA GLU A 422 -19.10 25.81 19.22
C GLU A 422 -19.70 26.34 17.91
N GLU A 423 -19.11 27.39 17.32
CA GLU A 423 -19.54 28.02 16.05
C GLU A 423 -19.54 27.04 14.86
N LEU A 424 -18.57 26.12 14.79
CA LEU A 424 -18.40 25.24 13.63
C LEU A 424 -19.67 24.42 13.32
N PRO A 425 -20.16 24.39 12.07
CA PRO A 425 -21.32 23.57 11.71
C PRO A 425 -21.00 22.08 11.88
N ALA A 426 -22.00 21.25 12.18
CA ALA A 426 -21.82 19.85 12.56
C ALA A 426 -20.91 19.03 11.63
N HIS A 427 -20.96 19.28 10.31
CA HIS A 427 -20.12 18.60 9.32
C HIS A 427 -18.66 19.08 9.25
N LYS A 428 -18.33 20.23 9.88
CA LYS A 428 -16.96 20.75 10.05
C LYS A 428 -16.42 20.61 11.49
N LYS A 429 -17.22 20.20 12.47
CA LYS A 429 -16.77 20.11 13.88
C LYS A 429 -15.57 19.16 14.07
N CYS A 430 -15.38 18.15 13.22
CA CYS A 430 -14.21 17.25 13.23
C CYS A 430 -13.85 16.69 14.62
N VAL A 431 -14.86 16.21 15.37
CA VAL A 431 -14.64 15.55 16.67
C VAL A 431 -13.81 14.27 16.44
N PRO A 432 -12.62 14.13 17.04
CA PRO A 432 -11.79 12.96 16.83
C PRO A 432 -12.29 11.78 17.67
N ALA A 433 -12.08 10.56 17.16
CA ALA A 433 -12.60 9.31 17.77
C ALA A 433 -12.06 9.02 19.20
N GLY A 434 -11.06 9.78 19.67
CA GLY A 434 -10.59 9.73 21.04
C GLY A 434 -11.50 10.42 22.06
N ILE A 435 -12.42 11.31 21.65
CA ILE A 435 -13.31 12.07 22.54
C ILE A 435 -14.64 11.33 22.72
N ARG A 436 -15.05 11.09 23.97
CA ARG A 436 -16.27 10.34 24.32
C ARG A 436 -17.55 11.15 24.16
N ASN A 437 -17.55 12.40 24.60
CA ASN A 437 -18.70 13.30 24.51
C ASN A 437 -18.26 14.74 24.27
N ALA A 438 -18.30 15.17 23.01
CA ALA A 438 -17.91 16.52 22.61
C ALA A 438 -18.75 17.63 23.26
N ALA A 439 -20.04 17.40 23.52
CA ALA A 439 -20.90 18.42 24.13
C ALA A 439 -20.59 18.62 25.62
N ALA A 440 -20.37 17.54 26.36
CA ALA A 440 -19.96 17.62 27.76
C ALA A 440 -18.55 18.21 27.93
N LEU A 441 -17.61 17.89 27.02
CA LEU A 441 -16.28 18.52 27.01
C LEU A 441 -16.36 20.05 26.83
N LEU A 442 -17.23 20.56 25.96
CA LEU A 442 -17.42 22.01 25.80
C LEU A 442 -17.99 22.65 27.08
N GLU A 443 -19.02 22.03 27.68
CA GLU A 443 -19.67 22.59 28.89
C GLU A 443 -18.76 22.50 30.13
N ASP A 444 -18.13 21.36 30.39
CA ASP A 444 -17.18 21.21 31.51
C ASP A 444 -15.99 22.16 31.36
N MET A 445 -15.53 22.41 30.13
CA MET A 445 -14.47 23.38 29.85
C MET A 445 -14.94 24.82 30.05
N ARG A 446 -16.17 25.17 29.63
CA ARG A 446 -16.79 26.47 29.90
C ARG A 446 -16.86 26.72 31.41
N VAL A 447 -17.34 25.74 32.18
CA VAL A 447 -17.40 25.79 33.65
C VAL A 447 -16.00 25.91 34.25
N GLY A 448 -15.03 25.13 33.78
CA GLY A 448 -13.64 25.18 34.25
C GLY A 448 -12.96 26.53 34.01
N LEU A 449 -13.13 27.12 32.83
CA LEU A 449 -12.63 28.47 32.52
C LEU A 449 -13.36 29.53 33.36
N SER A 450 -14.68 29.43 33.55
CA SER A 450 -15.44 30.36 34.39
C SER A 450 -14.97 30.39 35.85
N HIS A 451 -14.55 29.26 36.43
CA HIS A 451 -13.96 29.22 37.78
C HIS A 451 -12.52 29.80 37.82
N ASN A 452 -11.77 29.70 36.72
CA ASN A 452 -10.43 30.28 36.61
C ASN A 452 -10.43 31.79 36.29
N ASN A 453 -11.55 32.39 35.88
CA ASN A 453 -11.65 33.83 35.64
C ASN A 453 -11.36 34.72 36.87
N LEU A 454 -11.22 34.15 38.07
CA LEU A 454 -10.81 34.86 39.29
C LEU A 454 -9.31 35.22 39.35
N THR A 455 -8.48 34.79 38.39
CA THR A 455 -7.00 34.93 38.49
C THR A 455 -6.41 36.19 37.85
N PHE A 456 -7.22 37.18 37.47
CA PHE A 456 -6.71 38.43 36.87
C PHE A 456 -5.90 39.30 37.84
N ASP A 457 -6.09 39.14 39.15
CA ASP A 457 -5.52 40.02 40.18
C ASP A 457 -3.98 40.00 40.27
N ASN A 458 -3.32 38.93 39.80
CA ASN A 458 -1.86 38.91 39.70
C ASN A 458 -1.31 37.91 38.65
N PRO A 459 -1.13 38.33 37.38
CA PRO A 459 -0.64 37.45 36.33
C PRO A 459 0.79 36.91 36.57
N LYS A 460 1.59 37.53 37.47
CA LYS A 460 2.94 37.03 37.79
C LYS A 460 2.94 35.63 38.41
N ILE A 461 1.83 35.21 39.02
CA ILE A 461 1.68 33.86 39.61
C ILE A 461 1.61 32.79 38.50
N SER A 462 1.12 33.13 37.31
CA SER A 462 1.09 32.22 36.15
C SER A 462 2.46 32.02 35.49
N TYR A 463 3.43 32.92 35.72
CA TYR A 463 4.75 32.92 35.08
C TYR A 463 5.76 32.09 35.88
N ASN A 464 5.43 30.81 36.08
CA ASN A 464 6.15 29.89 36.96
C ASN A 464 7.22 29.02 36.25
N GLY A 465 7.36 29.14 34.93
CA GLY A 465 8.30 28.36 34.11
C GLY A 465 7.89 26.90 33.87
N GLU A 466 6.72 26.46 34.34
CA GLU A 466 6.32 25.05 34.35
C GLU A 466 5.06 24.79 33.51
N PRO A 467 5.09 23.88 32.51
CA PRO A 467 3.91 23.56 31.72
C PRO A 467 2.78 22.95 32.55
N ILE A 468 1.57 23.52 32.40
CA ILE A 468 0.33 23.01 32.99
C ILE A 468 -0.09 21.71 32.29
N VAL A 469 -0.14 21.73 30.95
CA VAL A 469 -0.39 20.51 30.18
C VAL A 469 0.88 19.68 30.10
N LYS A 470 0.84 18.53 30.77
CA LYS A 470 1.83 17.45 30.67
C LYS A 470 1.10 16.12 30.51
N TRP A 471 1.78 15.13 29.94
CA TRP A 471 1.31 13.75 29.98
C TRP A 471 1.87 13.02 31.22
N PRO A 472 1.10 12.10 31.84
CA PRO A 472 1.60 11.29 32.94
C PRO A 472 2.88 10.51 32.60
N LYS A 473 3.81 10.44 33.56
CA LYS A 473 5.01 9.60 33.47
C LYS A 473 4.60 8.14 33.31
N ARG A 474 5.22 7.41 32.37
CA ARG A 474 5.07 5.95 32.29
C ARG A 474 6.03 5.26 33.24
N VAL A 475 5.65 4.08 33.73
CA VAL A 475 6.61 3.12 34.30
C VAL A 475 7.62 2.76 33.21
N SER A 476 8.90 3.01 33.48
CA SER A 476 9.97 2.89 32.48
C SER A 476 10.44 1.45 32.32
N ARG A 477 10.30 0.90 31.10
CA ARG A 477 11.24 -0.13 30.62
C ARG A 477 12.51 0.61 30.19
N GLU A 478 13.63 0.31 30.82
CA GLU A 478 14.90 0.97 30.50
C GLU A 478 15.34 0.70 29.06
N PRO A 479 15.84 1.71 28.33
CA PRO A 479 16.62 1.49 27.12
C PRO A 479 18.03 1.00 27.53
N LEU A 480 18.40 -0.20 27.10
CA LEU A 480 19.78 -0.69 27.23
C LEU A 480 20.72 0.12 26.32
N PHE A 481 21.23 1.24 26.84
CA PHE A 481 22.29 2.03 26.21
C PHE A 481 23.61 1.25 26.23
N THR A 482 23.92 0.58 25.12
CA THR A 482 25.25 0.01 24.91
C THR A 482 26.25 1.14 24.67
N HIS A 483 27.02 1.50 25.70
CA HIS A 483 28.16 2.41 25.57
C HIS A 483 29.12 1.92 24.47
N LEU A 484 29.43 2.81 23.52
CA LEU A 484 30.52 2.62 22.57
C LEU A 484 31.78 3.31 23.10
N SER A 485 32.75 2.49 23.52
CA SER A 485 34.12 2.88 23.82
C SER A 485 35.09 1.92 23.09
N PRO A 486 36.34 2.34 22.81
CA PRO A 486 37.06 1.87 21.62
C PRO A 486 37.74 0.49 21.72
N ALA A 487 38.29 0.08 20.58
CA ALA A 487 38.78 -1.26 20.25
C ALA A 487 39.67 -1.95 21.29
N GLY A 488 39.32 -3.20 21.61
CA GLY A 488 40.18 -4.17 22.31
C GLY A 488 39.99 -5.57 21.73
N SER A 489 41.05 -6.15 21.17
CA SER A 489 40.96 -7.43 20.44
C SER A 489 40.98 -8.66 21.35
N LYS A 490 40.00 -9.56 21.19
CA LYS A 490 40.10 -11.01 21.52
C LYS A 490 38.95 -11.81 20.90
N HIS A 491 39.28 -12.96 20.29
CA HIS A 491 38.29 -13.91 19.79
C HIS A 491 37.75 -14.81 20.90
N HIS A 492 36.45 -15.07 20.95
CA HIS A 492 35.89 -16.32 21.48
C HIS A 492 34.58 -16.69 20.76
N TYR A 493 34.30 -17.99 20.68
CA TYR A 493 33.14 -18.58 19.98
C TYR A 493 31.79 -18.18 20.61
N LYS A 494 30.75 -17.98 19.79
CA LYS A 494 29.35 -17.98 20.23
C LYS A 494 28.51 -18.98 19.43
N SER A 495 27.81 -19.86 20.16
CA SER A 495 26.85 -20.81 19.59
C SER A 495 25.55 -20.13 19.17
N THR A 496 24.86 -20.67 18.17
CA THR A 496 23.70 -20.04 17.52
C THR A 496 22.36 -20.49 18.11
N LYS A 497 21.62 -19.57 18.75
CA LYS A 497 20.15 -19.69 18.88
C LYS A 497 19.48 -19.04 17.66
N ARG A 498 18.47 -19.70 17.07
CA ARG A 498 17.84 -19.30 15.80
C ARG A 498 16.78 -18.20 15.99
N SER A 499 16.91 -17.08 15.29
CA SER A 499 15.82 -16.11 15.10
C SER A 499 14.72 -16.67 14.18
N SER A 500 13.48 -16.20 14.33
CA SER A 500 12.34 -16.72 13.57
C SER A 500 12.30 -16.25 12.11
N ILE A 501 11.86 -17.14 11.21
CA ILE A 501 11.95 -16.98 9.74
C ILE A 501 10.93 -15.94 9.19
N SER A 502 10.02 -15.43 10.01
CA SER A 502 9.06 -14.37 9.64
C SER A 502 9.70 -12.98 9.52
N ALA A 503 10.68 -12.65 10.36
CA ALA A 503 11.21 -11.29 10.50
C ALA A 503 12.15 -10.82 9.35
N LEU A 504 12.70 -11.74 8.54
CA LEU A 504 13.82 -11.44 7.63
C LEU A 504 13.50 -11.47 6.12
N ARG A 505 12.23 -11.43 5.71
CA ARG A 505 11.88 -11.27 4.28
C ARG A 505 12.08 -9.84 3.79
N ARG A 506 13.33 -9.54 3.41
CA ARG A 506 13.76 -8.24 2.85
C ARG A 506 12.90 -7.83 1.65
N ARG A 507 12.52 -6.54 1.57
CA ARG A 507 11.69 -6.01 0.48
C ARG A 507 12.49 -5.96 -0.84
N ARG A 508 12.34 -7.02 -1.65
CA ARG A 508 12.96 -7.19 -2.97
C ARG A 508 12.53 -6.11 -3.97
N VAL A 509 13.48 -5.65 -4.80
CA VAL A 509 13.31 -4.48 -5.67
C VAL A 509 12.88 -4.87 -7.09
N ARG A 510 12.26 -3.93 -7.80
CA ARG A 510 11.92 -4.11 -9.22
C ARG A 510 13.18 -4.06 -10.07
N CYS A 511 13.38 -5.01 -10.97
CA CYS A 511 14.49 -5.02 -11.93
C CYS A 511 14.44 -3.92 -13.01
N LYS A 512 13.39 -3.09 -13.04
CA LYS A 512 13.07 -2.05 -14.05
C LYS A 512 12.93 -2.51 -15.52
N ARG A 513 13.64 -3.56 -15.96
CA ARG A 513 13.74 -4.02 -17.35
C ARG A 513 12.66 -5.03 -17.78
N CYS A 514 11.93 -5.67 -16.86
CA CYS A 514 10.90 -6.66 -17.24
C CYS A 514 9.60 -5.98 -17.75
N ALA A 515 8.86 -6.68 -18.63
CA ALA A 515 7.65 -6.17 -19.29
C ALA A 515 6.59 -5.55 -18.35
N ALA A 516 6.48 -6.01 -17.10
CA ALA A 516 5.59 -5.37 -16.12
C ALA A 516 6.14 -4.01 -15.63
N CYS A 517 7.44 -3.88 -15.40
CA CYS A 517 8.04 -2.61 -14.98
C CYS A 517 7.94 -1.53 -16.07
N CYS A 518 8.07 -1.93 -17.33
CA CYS A 518 7.99 -1.04 -18.49
C CYS A 518 6.54 -0.67 -18.89
N ARG A 519 5.51 -1.36 -18.39
CA ARG A 519 4.10 -0.99 -18.63
C ARG A 519 3.78 0.34 -17.93
N LYS A 520 2.99 1.19 -18.59
CA LYS A 520 2.23 2.29 -17.95
C LYS A 520 1.17 1.70 -17.00
N GLU A 521 0.59 2.51 -16.11
CA GLU A 521 -0.58 2.06 -15.34
C GLU A 521 -1.78 1.78 -16.26
N CYS A 522 -2.62 0.81 -15.90
CA CYS A 522 -3.71 0.36 -16.76
C CYS A 522 -5.06 1.05 -16.55
N GLY A 523 -5.15 2.00 -15.60
CA GLY A 523 -6.38 2.71 -15.18
C GLY A 523 -7.46 1.86 -14.49
N THR A 524 -7.54 0.57 -14.82
CA THR A 524 -8.73 -0.29 -14.68
C THR A 524 -8.57 -1.44 -13.68
N CYS A 525 -7.39 -1.61 -13.09
CA CYS A 525 -7.23 -2.57 -12.00
C CYS A 525 -7.67 -1.97 -10.67
N GLN A 526 -8.01 -2.78 -9.67
CA GLN A 526 -8.38 -2.29 -8.33
C GLN A 526 -7.34 -1.32 -7.74
N TYR A 527 -6.05 -1.59 -7.92
CA TYR A 527 -4.96 -0.70 -7.48
C TYR A 527 -4.74 0.53 -8.38
N CYS A 528 -5.41 0.61 -9.53
CA CYS A 528 -5.49 1.83 -10.34
C CYS A 528 -6.74 2.62 -9.98
N HIS A 529 -7.90 1.97 -9.83
CA HIS A 529 -9.09 2.63 -9.28
C HIS A 529 -8.83 3.20 -7.88
N ASP A 530 -7.99 2.56 -7.06
CA ASP A 530 -7.51 3.15 -5.80
C ASP A 530 -6.50 4.30 -6.02
N MET A 531 -5.70 4.31 -7.09
CA MET A 531 -4.78 5.43 -7.34
C MET A 531 -5.56 6.72 -7.64
N ARG A 532 -5.27 7.78 -6.87
CA ARG A 532 -5.90 9.11 -6.99
C ARG A 532 -5.96 9.67 -8.43
N LYS A 533 -4.92 9.43 -9.23
CA LYS A 533 -4.85 9.81 -10.67
C LYS A 533 -5.82 9.05 -11.61
N PHE A 534 -6.62 8.12 -11.09
CA PHE A 534 -7.76 7.52 -11.78
C PHE A 534 -9.06 7.61 -10.94
N GLY A 535 -9.15 8.60 -10.04
CA GLY A 535 -10.39 9.02 -9.39
C GLY A 535 -10.78 8.32 -8.08
N GLY A 536 -9.88 7.59 -7.41
CA GLY A 536 -10.20 6.92 -6.14
C GLY A 536 -9.24 7.17 -4.97
N PRO A 537 -9.47 6.51 -3.82
CA PRO A 537 -9.14 7.08 -2.50
C PRO A 537 -7.65 7.01 -2.09
N GLY A 538 -6.83 6.15 -2.68
CA GLY A 538 -5.39 6.02 -2.43
C GLY A 538 -4.99 5.12 -1.27
N ARG A 539 -5.96 4.43 -0.64
CA ARG A 539 -5.80 3.73 0.64
C ARG A 539 -4.94 2.46 0.54
N MET A 540 -4.85 1.82 -0.62
CA MET A 540 -4.19 0.52 -0.74
C MET A 540 -2.67 0.63 -0.88
N LYS A 541 -2.17 1.80 -1.34
CA LYS A 541 -0.75 2.12 -1.61
C LYS A 541 -0.03 1.08 -2.49
N LYS A 542 -0.75 0.27 -3.25
CA LYS A 542 -0.16 -0.72 -4.16
C LYS A 542 0.05 -0.07 -5.52
N SER A 543 1.22 -0.26 -6.13
CA SER A 543 1.33 0.04 -7.56
C SER A 543 0.40 -0.86 -8.35
N CYS A 544 -0.23 -0.32 -9.39
CA CYS A 544 -0.97 -1.03 -10.44
C CYS A 544 -0.58 -2.52 -10.58
N ILE A 545 -1.60 -3.38 -10.54
CA ILE A 545 -1.53 -4.83 -10.70
C ILE A 545 -0.64 -5.23 -11.90
N MET A 546 -0.80 -4.54 -13.04
CA MET A 546 -0.01 -4.78 -14.27
C MET A 546 1.47 -4.37 -14.18
N ARG A 547 1.85 -3.52 -13.20
CA ARG A 547 3.22 -2.99 -13.01
C ARG A 547 4.04 -3.72 -11.96
N GLN A 548 3.47 -4.72 -11.28
CA GLN A 548 4.22 -5.50 -10.28
C GLN A 548 5.32 -6.33 -10.96
N CYS A 549 6.55 -6.21 -10.46
CA CYS A 549 7.72 -6.80 -11.10
C CYS A 549 7.63 -8.34 -11.18
N LEU A 550 8.04 -8.88 -12.33
CA LEU A 550 8.05 -10.32 -12.63
C LEU A 550 9.33 -11.01 -12.16
N ALA A 551 10.45 -10.28 -12.09
CA ALA A 551 11.74 -10.76 -11.61
C ALA A 551 12.31 -9.79 -10.53
N PRO A 552 11.87 -9.92 -9.26
CA PRO A 552 12.27 -9.01 -8.20
C PRO A 552 13.59 -9.45 -7.53
N ALA A 553 14.63 -8.63 -7.69
CA ALA A 553 15.99 -8.88 -7.20
C ALA A 553 16.17 -8.47 -5.73
N LEU A 554 17.31 -8.83 -5.13
CA LEU A 554 17.75 -8.22 -3.88
C LEU A 554 18.00 -6.71 -4.06
N PRO A 555 17.82 -5.88 -3.01
CA PRO A 555 18.19 -4.47 -3.08
C PRO A 555 19.72 -4.32 -3.17
N ASN A 556 20.22 -3.28 -3.86
CA ASN A 556 21.65 -2.95 -3.94
C ASN A 556 22.31 -2.65 -2.56
N THR A 557 21.50 -2.47 -1.51
CA THR A 557 21.93 -2.36 -0.11
C THR A 557 22.08 -3.72 0.59
N ALA A 558 21.82 -4.82 -0.11
CA ALA A 558 22.22 -6.15 0.35
C ALA A 558 23.75 -6.22 0.46
N ARG A 559 24.21 -6.97 1.45
CA ARG A 559 25.62 -7.26 1.74
C ARG A 559 25.77 -8.73 2.09
N CYS A 560 26.90 -9.31 1.74
CA CYS A 560 27.25 -10.68 2.12
C CYS A 560 27.54 -10.75 3.62
N ALA A 561 26.78 -11.57 4.34
CA ALA A 561 26.94 -11.79 5.78
C ALA A 561 28.15 -12.69 6.13
N ILE A 562 29.27 -12.51 5.41
CA ILE A 562 30.55 -13.23 5.59
C ILE A 562 31.72 -12.27 5.33
N CYS A 563 31.80 -11.64 4.14
CA CYS A 563 32.82 -10.64 3.81
C CYS A 563 32.38 -9.18 3.97
N GLY A 564 31.12 -8.91 4.31
CA GLY A 564 30.56 -7.56 4.42
C GLY A 564 30.20 -6.89 3.09
N GLU A 565 30.67 -7.42 1.95
CA GLU A 565 30.62 -6.72 0.66
C GLU A 565 29.31 -6.77 -0.12
N GLY A 566 29.16 -5.82 -1.05
CA GLY A 566 28.03 -5.70 -1.97
C GLY A 566 28.09 -6.62 -3.19
N GLU A 567 27.13 -6.45 -4.10
CA GLU A 567 27.18 -6.99 -5.47
C GLU A 567 27.89 -5.93 -6.33
N SER A 568 29.06 -6.26 -6.89
CA SER A 568 29.91 -5.33 -7.65
C SER A 568 29.40 -5.14 -9.08
N ASP A 569 29.31 -3.90 -9.58
CA ASP A 569 28.76 -3.62 -10.92
C ASP A 569 29.68 -4.08 -12.09
N GLU A 570 30.93 -4.49 -11.84
CA GLU A 570 31.94 -4.82 -12.89
C GLU A 570 32.45 -6.28 -12.93
N SER A 571 31.71 -7.29 -12.42
CA SER A 571 32.20 -8.69 -12.48
C SER A 571 31.18 -9.75 -12.94
N ASN A 572 31.72 -10.88 -13.39
CA ASN A 572 31.03 -11.89 -14.20
C ASN A 572 29.79 -12.49 -13.48
N PRO A 573 28.57 -12.35 -14.02
CA PRO A 573 27.31 -12.55 -13.27
C PRO A 573 26.98 -13.99 -12.85
N SER A 574 27.85 -14.96 -13.18
CA SER A 574 27.74 -16.35 -12.75
C SER A 574 28.37 -16.61 -11.36
N THR A 575 29.44 -15.87 -11.01
CA THR A 575 30.25 -16.14 -9.81
C THR A 575 29.84 -15.24 -8.63
N HIS A 576 30.14 -13.94 -8.69
CA HIS A 576 30.01 -12.99 -7.56
C HIS A 576 28.57 -12.49 -7.28
N SER A 577 27.54 -13.28 -7.59
CA SER A 577 26.14 -12.93 -7.29
C SER A 577 25.80 -13.10 -5.80
N LEU A 578 25.07 -12.16 -5.21
CA LEU A 578 24.51 -12.28 -3.85
C LEU A 578 23.27 -13.20 -3.85
N MET A 579 23.21 -14.14 -2.90
CA MET A 579 22.18 -15.18 -2.83
C MET A 579 21.54 -15.28 -1.43
N GLU A 580 20.22 -15.06 -1.34
CA GLU A 580 19.45 -15.16 -0.09
C GLU A 580 18.95 -16.58 0.16
N CYS A 581 19.36 -17.20 1.28
CA CYS A 581 18.96 -18.55 1.62
C CYS A 581 17.47 -18.62 2.02
N SER A 582 16.70 -19.50 1.38
CA SER A 582 15.28 -19.75 1.65
C SER A 582 15.01 -20.34 3.04
N VAL A 583 16.00 -21.05 3.61
CA VAL A 583 15.94 -21.71 4.92
C VAL A 583 16.45 -20.79 6.04
N CYS A 584 17.74 -20.43 6.07
CA CYS A 584 18.31 -19.60 7.14
C CYS A 584 18.21 -18.07 6.94
N SER A 585 17.67 -17.58 5.82
CA SER A 585 17.56 -16.14 5.49
C SER A 585 18.89 -15.35 5.42
N GLN A 586 20.05 -16.02 5.52
CA GLN A 586 21.36 -15.40 5.31
C GLN A 586 21.56 -15.04 3.84
N ILE A 587 22.14 -13.86 3.57
CA ILE A 587 22.65 -13.48 2.24
C ILE A 587 24.15 -13.69 2.22
N ALA A 588 24.66 -14.34 1.18
CA ALA A 588 26.10 -14.45 0.92
C ALA A 588 26.40 -14.46 -0.58
N HIS A 589 27.61 -14.08 -0.97
CA HIS A 589 28.17 -14.54 -2.26
C HIS A 589 28.40 -16.05 -2.19
N ARG A 590 28.39 -16.73 -3.34
CA ARG A 590 28.50 -18.20 -3.39
C ARG A 590 29.86 -18.69 -2.87
N GLN A 591 30.94 -18.00 -3.26
CA GLN A 591 32.33 -18.31 -2.92
C GLN A 591 32.66 -18.07 -1.44
N CYS A 592 31.90 -17.22 -0.75
CA CYS A 592 32.13 -16.92 0.66
C CYS A 592 31.69 -18.06 1.60
N ILE A 593 30.87 -19.02 1.13
CA ILE A 593 30.50 -20.19 1.91
C ILE A 593 31.57 -21.28 1.70
N LYS A 594 32.37 -21.53 2.74
CA LYS A 594 33.47 -22.52 2.73
C LYS A 594 33.04 -23.97 3.04
N GLU A 595 31.75 -24.25 3.11
CA GLU A 595 31.23 -25.60 3.34
C GLU A 595 31.22 -26.41 2.03
N PRO A 596 31.42 -27.75 2.08
CA PRO A 596 31.33 -28.58 0.88
C PRO A 596 29.90 -28.64 0.30
N GLY A 597 29.81 -28.54 -1.03
CA GLY A 597 28.57 -28.61 -1.81
C GLY A 597 28.07 -27.26 -2.33
N GLU A 598 27.40 -27.24 -3.48
CA GLU A 598 26.95 -25.99 -4.15
C GLU A 598 25.64 -25.41 -3.59
N GLY A 599 24.92 -26.18 -2.75
CA GLY A 599 23.54 -25.88 -2.40
C GLY A 599 22.59 -26.05 -3.59
N LYS A 600 21.41 -25.42 -3.53
CA LYS A 600 20.37 -25.58 -4.56
C LYS A 600 19.73 -24.25 -4.92
N ILE A 601 20.10 -23.71 -6.09
CA ILE A 601 19.61 -22.42 -6.58
C ILE A 601 18.10 -22.45 -6.82
N ASN A 602 17.40 -21.44 -6.31
CA ASN A 602 15.96 -21.29 -6.47
C ASN A 602 15.66 -20.72 -7.87
N LYS A 603 15.08 -21.54 -8.75
CA LYS A 603 14.73 -21.15 -10.13
C LYS A 603 13.51 -20.22 -10.20
N ASP A 604 12.87 -19.95 -9.05
CA ASP A 604 11.62 -19.19 -8.93
C ASP A 604 11.80 -17.74 -8.51
N LEU A 605 12.98 -17.41 -7.95
CA LEU A 605 13.24 -16.11 -7.35
C LEU A 605 14.72 -15.75 -7.57
N PRO A 606 15.04 -14.72 -8.38
CA PRO A 606 16.42 -14.30 -8.61
C PRO A 606 17.14 -14.03 -7.28
N SER A 607 18.45 -14.31 -7.20
CA SER A 607 19.21 -14.10 -5.95
C SER A 607 18.62 -14.85 -4.75
N CYS A 608 18.21 -16.12 -4.93
CA CYS A 608 17.70 -17.00 -3.88
C CYS A 608 18.15 -18.46 -4.09
N TRP A 609 18.36 -19.20 -3.00
CA TRP A 609 18.82 -20.60 -2.99
C TRP A 609 18.50 -21.28 -1.66
N GLU A 610 18.64 -22.61 -1.59
CA GLU A 610 18.93 -23.32 -0.34
C GLU A 610 20.48 -23.36 -0.26
N CYS A 611 21.10 -22.68 0.71
CA CYS A 611 22.57 -22.62 0.78
C CYS A 611 23.18 -23.94 1.29
N PRO A 612 24.47 -24.21 1.08
CA PRO A 612 25.12 -25.46 1.48
C PRO A 612 24.89 -25.86 2.95
N LYS A 613 24.97 -24.89 3.87
CA LYS A 613 24.69 -25.07 5.32
C LYS A 613 23.26 -25.53 5.66
N CYS A 614 22.32 -25.42 4.71
CA CYS A 614 20.91 -25.78 4.91
C CYS A 614 20.40 -26.85 3.94
N TYR A 615 21.14 -27.11 2.86
CA TYR A 615 20.84 -28.16 1.91
C TYR A 615 21.40 -29.49 2.41
N GLN A 616 20.66 -30.17 3.30
CA GLN A 616 20.99 -31.52 3.74
C GLN A 616 20.92 -32.48 2.56
N GLY A 617 22.09 -32.85 2.03
CA GLY A 617 22.21 -33.75 0.88
C GLY A 617 21.71 -35.15 1.21
N LYS A 618 20.55 -35.55 0.68
CA LYS A 618 20.11 -36.95 0.68
C LYS A 618 20.83 -37.75 -0.41
N GLY A 619 22.06 -38.14 -0.11
CA GLY A 619 22.70 -39.36 -0.61
C GLY A 619 23.05 -40.26 0.58
N SER A 620 23.31 -41.55 0.43
CA SER A 620 23.23 -42.42 -0.77
C SER A 620 23.46 -43.87 -0.32
N ALA A 621 22.71 -44.86 -0.84
CA ALA A 621 22.92 -46.28 -0.51
C ALA A 621 22.25 -47.25 -1.51
N SER A 622 22.69 -47.27 -2.77
CA SER A 622 22.57 -48.43 -3.70
C SER A 622 23.32 -48.13 -5.02
N GLU A 623 24.64 -48.13 -4.93
CA GLU A 623 25.54 -48.35 -6.06
C GLU A 623 25.45 -49.85 -6.49
N VAL A 624 25.97 -50.36 -7.61
CA VAL A 624 26.91 -49.92 -8.68
C VAL A 624 26.58 -50.79 -9.95
N PRO A 625 27.30 -50.73 -11.11
CA PRO A 625 28.37 -49.82 -11.56
C PRO A 625 28.22 -49.20 -12.98
N ASN A 626 28.99 -48.13 -13.23
CA ASN A 626 29.73 -47.75 -14.45
C ASN A 626 29.08 -47.87 -15.86
N THR A 627 29.20 -46.85 -16.71
CA THR A 627 30.53 -46.41 -17.21
C THR A 627 30.70 -44.91 -17.51
N PHE A 628 31.86 -44.40 -17.08
CA PHE A 628 32.59 -43.20 -17.49
C PHE A 628 32.01 -41.78 -17.28
N LEU A 629 32.95 -40.86 -17.04
CA LEU A 629 32.75 -39.47 -16.62
C LEU A 629 33.06 -38.50 -17.76
N LEU A 630 32.48 -37.29 -17.67
CA LEU A 630 32.99 -35.94 -18.02
C LEU A 630 34.03 -35.81 -19.18
N SER A 631 33.91 -34.84 -20.09
CA SER A 631 33.45 -33.46 -19.84
C SER A 631 33.03 -32.68 -21.11
N LEU A 632 32.31 -31.57 -20.85
CA LEU A 632 32.34 -30.25 -21.50
C LEU A 632 32.84 -30.04 -22.96
N THR A 633 32.18 -29.07 -23.61
CA THR A 633 32.52 -28.41 -24.90
C THR A 633 32.24 -29.21 -26.18
N CYS A 634 32.19 -28.52 -27.32
CA CYS A 634 31.77 -29.05 -28.62
C CYS A 634 32.45 -28.32 -29.79
N PRO A 635 33.21 -29.02 -30.64
CA PRO A 635 33.70 -28.49 -31.92
C PRO A 635 33.31 -29.36 -33.15
N VAL A 636 32.33 -28.86 -33.91
CA VAL A 636 32.47 -28.46 -35.34
C VAL A 636 33.29 -29.35 -36.32
N VAL A 637 32.57 -30.05 -37.21
CA VAL A 637 32.75 -30.19 -38.69
C VAL A 637 34.01 -30.85 -39.30
N LEU A 638 33.79 -31.85 -40.19
CA LEU A 638 34.34 -31.85 -41.56
C LEU A 638 33.49 -32.67 -42.57
N CYS A 639 33.98 -32.87 -43.80
CA CYS A 639 33.20 -33.01 -45.04
C CYS A 639 32.87 -34.43 -45.55
N LEU A 640 31.80 -34.48 -46.37
CA LEU A 640 31.61 -35.26 -47.62
C LEU A 640 32.11 -36.72 -47.72
N SER A 641 31.20 -37.65 -48.01
CA SER A 641 31.02 -38.17 -49.38
C SER A 641 29.90 -39.24 -49.51
N LEU A 642 29.44 -39.44 -50.75
CA LEU A 642 28.82 -40.64 -51.34
C LEU A 642 27.66 -41.37 -50.60
N SER A 643 26.47 -41.20 -51.21
CA SER A 643 25.65 -42.29 -51.79
C SER A 643 24.92 -43.28 -50.86
N ARG A 644 23.57 -43.26 -50.77
CA ARG A 644 22.54 -43.69 -51.76
C ARG A 644 22.21 -45.20 -51.60
N THR A 645 20.96 -45.59 -51.87
CA THR A 645 20.37 -46.96 -51.81
C THR A 645 20.01 -47.45 -50.39
N LEU A 646 18.96 -48.26 -50.16
CA LEU A 646 17.80 -48.66 -51.00
C LEU A 646 16.61 -49.22 -50.16
N PHE A 647 15.45 -49.38 -50.83
CA PHE A 647 14.32 -50.29 -50.59
C PHE A 647 13.25 -50.08 -49.48
N LEU A 648 12.05 -50.52 -49.89
CA LEU A 648 10.76 -50.70 -49.20
C LEU A 648 10.64 -52.19 -48.72
N PRO A 649 9.46 -52.70 -48.26
CA PRO A 649 8.54 -52.28 -47.18
C PRO A 649 8.17 -53.50 -46.25
N SER A 650 7.03 -53.42 -45.53
CA SER A 650 6.26 -54.55 -44.96
C SER A 650 6.87 -55.27 -43.73
N ALA A 651 6.12 -55.99 -42.86
CA ALA A 651 4.66 -56.09 -42.67
C ALA A 651 4.25 -56.75 -41.32
N LYS A 652 3.08 -56.34 -40.78
CA LYS A 652 2.13 -57.12 -39.93
C LYS A 652 2.54 -57.63 -38.53
N HIS A 653 1.50 -58.12 -37.82
CA HIS A 653 1.45 -59.04 -36.66
C HIS A 653 1.66 -58.54 -35.22
N THR A 654 0.54 -58.51 -34.50
CA THR A 654 0.35 -58.78 -33.06
C THR A 654 -0.05 -60.27 -32.85
N PRO A 655 -0.26 -60.78 -31.61
CA PRO A 655 0.42 -60.60 -30.32
C PRO A 655 0.90 -61.97 -29.72
N PRO A 656 1.43 -62.01 -28.47
CA PRO A 656 0.73 -62.69 -27.35
C PRO A 656 0.80 -61.85 -26.02
N HIS A 657 -0.03 -62.01 -24.97
CA HIS A 657 -0.28 -63.14 -24.03
C HIS A 657 0.98 -63.63 -23.29
N THR A 658 1.05 -63.97 -21.98
CA THR A 658 0.15 -63.98 -20.78
C THR A 658 1.06 -64.02 -19.51
N ARG A 659 0.63 -63.83 -18.25
CA ARG A 659 -0.06 -64.79 -17.32
C ARG A 659 -0.23 -64.11 -15.92
N SER A 660 -1.39 -64.17 -15.24
CA SER A 660 -1.77 -65.05 -14.10
C SER A 660 -0.97 -64.91 -12.77
N GLY A 661 -1.56 -65.02 -11.56
CA GLY A 661 -2.93 -65.43 -11.17
C GLY A 661 -3.45 -64.67 -9.92
N HIS A 662 -4.77 -64.67 -9.67
CA HIS A 662 -5.51 -65.53 -8.71
C HIS A 662 -5.29 -65.14 -7.23
N ALA A 663 -6.32 -64.99 -6.39
CA ALA A 663 -7.40 -65.96 -6.13
C ALA A 663 -8.80 -65.36 -5.76
N TYR A 664 -9.87 -66.04 -6.23
CA TYR A 664 -11.14 -66.42 -5.57
C TYR A 664 -11.86 -65.50 -4.54
N THR A 665 -13.19 -65.25 -4.52
CA THR A 665 -14.33 -65.34 -5.49
C THR A 665 -15.55 -64.54 -4.88
N HIS A 666 -16.89 -64.77 -4.94
CA HIS A 666 -17.82 -65.78 -5.48
C HIS A 666 -19.29 -65.25 -5.58
N THR A 667 -19.97 -65.39 -6.75
CA THR A 667 -21.46 -65.42 -6.98
C THR A 667 -22.41 -64.28 -6.47
N THR A 668 -23.59 -63.98 -7.06
CA THR A 668 -24.39 -64.58 -8.17
C THR A 668 -25.24 -63.51 -8.91
N HIS A 669 -25.72 -63.82 -10.13
CA HIS A 669 -26.66 -63.02 -10.93
C HIS A 669 -27.94 -63.82 -11.28
N PRO A 670 -29.04 -63.13 -11.64
CA PRO A 670 -29.64 -63.17 -13.01
C PRO A 670 -29.87 -61.73 -13.55
N GLU A 671 -30.41 -61.40 -14.75
CA GLU A 671 -30.54 -61.93 -16.14
C GLU A 671 -31.23 -60.77 -16.97
N ARG A 672 -31.48 -60.75 -18.31
CA ARG A 672 -31.37 -61.71 -19.43
C ARG A 672 -31.12 -60.96 -20.79
N LEU A 673 -31.34 -61.68 -21.89
CA LEU A 673 -31.40 -61.32 -23.34
C LEU A 673 -32.35 -60.11 -23.62
N ASP A 674 -32.13 -59.15 -24.55
CA ASP A 674 -31.74 -59.16 -26.00
C ASP A 674 -32.91 -59.61 -26.93
N ALA A 675 -33.28 -58.98 -28.07
CA ALA A 675 -32.60 -58.05 -29.01
C ALA A 675 -33.56 -56.90 -29.52
N SER A 676 -33.57 -56.28 -30.73
CA SER A 676 -32.89 -56.50 -32.03
C SER A 676 -33.02 -55.33 -33.07
N LYS A 677 -32.17 -55.36 -34.11
CA LYS A 677 -32.31 -54.86 -35.53
C LYS A 677 -32.36 -53.36 -35.93
N ARG A 678 -31.66 -53.11 -37.06
CA ARG A 678 -31.55 -51.92 -37.96
C ARG A 678 -32.58 -52.04 -39.15
N PRO A 679 -32.72 -51.12 -40.16
CA PRO A 679 -31.76 -50.12 -40.68
C PRO A 679 -32.30 -48.73 -41.15
N ARG A 680 -31.41 -47.92 -41.76
CA ARG A 680 -31.71 -46.72 -42.57
C ARG A 680 -31.86 -47.07 -44.07
N PRO A 681 -32.55 -46.23 -44.87
CA PRO A 681 -31.87 -45.43 -45.92
C PRO A 681 -32.18 -43.92 -45.71
N ASN A 682 -32.08 -42.94 -46.63
CA ASN A 682 -31.57 -42.82 -48.02
C ASN A 682 -30.97 -41.39 -48.22
N ARG A 683 -30.22 -41.11 -49.30
CA ARG A 683 -29.82 -39.73 -49.70
C ARG A 683 -29.32 -39.60 -51.17
N PRO A 684 -30.02 -38.82 -52.02
CA PRO A 684 -29.47 -38.16 -53.22
C PRO A 684 -29.67 -36.62 -53.17
N ALA A 685 -29.08 -35.76 -54.03
CA ALA A 685 -27.90 -35.87 -54.90
C ALA A 685 -27.24 -34.48 -55.13
N LYS A 686 -26.05 -34.52 -55.75
CA LYS A 686 -25.05 -33.45 -56.01
C LYS A 686 -25.49 -32.26 -56.90
N LEU A 687 -24.71 -31.16 -56.79
CA LEU A 687 -24.17 -30.21 -57.81
C LEU A 687 -24.04 -28.81 -57.15
N SER A 688 -23.12 -27.87 -57.44
CA SER A 688 -21.79 -27.79 -58.12
C SER A 688 -21.33 -26.32 -58.07
N ASN A 689 -20.07 -25.85 -57.95
CA ASN A 689 -18.69 -26.34 -57.72
C ASN A 689 -17.92 -25.17 -57.03
N GLY A 690 -16.62 -25.16 -56.69
CA GLY A 690 -15.49 -26.09 -56.82
C GLY A 690 -14.42 -25.79 -55.71
N ALA A 691 -13.40 -26.63 -55.51
CA ALA A 691 -12.07 -26.56 -56.16
C ALA A 691 -11.14 -25.44 -55.58
N SER A 692 -9.93 -25.70 -55.08
CA SER A 692 -9.18 -26.97 -54.94
C SER A 692 -8.14 -26.97 -53.79
N CYS A 693 -7.71 -28.20 -53.50
CA CYS A 693 -6.68 -28.73 -52.60
C CYS A 693 -5.33 -28.00 -52.38
N SER A 694 -4.72 -28.29 -51.22
CA SER A 694 -3.33 -28.81 -50.98
C SER A 694 -2.08 -28.13 -51.60
N SER A 695 -0.87 -28.26 -51.06
CA SER A 695 -0.33 -29.28 -50.12
C SER A 695 0.79 -28.74 -49.21
N SER A 696 1.32 -29.62 -48.36
CA SER A 696 2.57 -29.46 -47.62
C SER A 696 3.80 -29.22 -48.51
N SER A 697 4.79 -28.49 -47.99
CA SER A 697 6.19 -28.45 -48.44
C SER A 697 7.13 -28.31 -47.24
N GLU A 698 8.37 -28.78 -47.37
CA GLU A 698 9.37 -28.83 -46.29
C GLU A 698 10.27 -27.58 -46.20
N LEU A 699 11.09 -27.53 -45.14
CA LEU A 699 11.96 -26.41 -44.77
C LEU A 699 13.18 -26.23 -45.70
N PRO A 700 13.55 -24.97 -46.02
CA PRO A 700 14.93 -24.59 -46.29
C PRO A 700 15.59 -24.02 -45.01
N HIS A 701 16.70 -24.62 -44.56
CA HIS A 701 17.55 -24.03 -43.53
C HIS A 701 18.49 -22.98 -44.16
N LEU A 702 18.37 -21.72 -43.74
CA LEU A 702 19.37 -20.66 -43.98
C LEU A 702 20.10 -20.31 -42.68
N ARG A 703 21.42 -20.12 -42.75
CA ARG A 703 22.30 -19.85 -41.61
C ARG A 703 22.86 -18.42 -41.65
N ILE A 704 22.71 -17.72 -40.52
CA ILE A 704 23.75 -16.95 -39.81
C ILE A 704 24.38 -15.76 -40.60
N PRO A 705 24.25 -14.52 -40.08
CA PRO A 705 25.42 -13.96 -39.37
C PRO A 705 25.27 -13.86 -37.85
N LEU A 706 26.30 -14.26 -37.10
CA LEU A 706 26.60 -13.77 -35.75
C LEU A 706 27.75 -12.77 -35.88
N SER A 707 27.43 -11.54 -36.31
CA SER A 707 28.41 -10.48 -36.56
C SER A 707 27.83 -9.09 -36.25
N ALA A 708 27.19 -8.98 -35.09
CA ALA A 708 26.61 -7.73 -34.56
C ALA A 708 26.55 -7.77 -33.00
N LEU A 709 27.53 -8.43 -32.37
CA LEU A 709 27.60 -8.63 -30.91
C LEU A 709 29.03 -8.47 -30.35
N GLN A 710 29.87 -7.67 -31.02
CA GLN A 710 31.05 -7.03 -30.43
C GLN A 710 31.35 -5.76 -31.23
N GLU A 711 32.03 -4.81 -30.58
CA GLU A 711 32.09 -3.37 -30.96
C GLU A 711 30.71 -2.66 -30.91
N GLY A 712 30.62 -1.37 -30.59
CA GLY A 712 31.67 -0.47 -30.08
C GLY A 712 31.35 1.00 -30.29
N GLY A 713 30.89 1.71 -29.25
CA GLY A 713 30.79 3.18 -29.23
C GLY A 713 29.46 3.81 -29.68
N SER A 714 29.18 4.97 -29.05
CA SER A 714 28.60 6.22 -29.58
C SER A 714 27.43 6.28 -30.59
N GLU A 715 26.53 7.26 -30.33
CA GLU A 715 25.55 7.88 -31.27
C GLU A 715 24.37 7.01 -31.79
N ALA A 716 23.24 7.59 -32.26
CA ALA A 716 22.52 8.80 -31.82
C ALA A 716 21.08 8.82 -32.39
N ASP A 717 20.07 8.66 -31.53
CA ASP A 717 18.65 9.02 -31.79
C ASP A 717 18.29 10.08 -30.73
N ARG A 718 18.14 11.38 -31.00
CA ARG A 718 17.69 12.11 -32.20
C ARG A 718 16.30 11.70 -32.65
N GLU A 719 15.33 12.55 -32.34
CA GLU A 719 13.96 12.42 -32.83
C GLU A 719 13.95 12.57 -34.36
N SER A 720 13.25 11.67 -35.04
CA SER A 720 12.92 11.80 -36.45
C SER A 720 11.46 11.41 -36.65
N GLY A 721 10.68 12.31 -37.25
CA GLY A 721 9.27 12.09 -37.53
C GLY A 721 9.08 11.10 -38.68
N GLY A 722 8.98 9.80 -38.35
CA GLY A 722 8.79 8.72 -39.33
C GLY A 722 7.45 7.99 -39.16
N SER A 723 6.46 8.34 -39.98
CA SER A 723 5.12 7.72 -39.98
C SER A 723 5.10 6.33 -40.63
N GLY A 724 5.67 5.33 -39.94
CA GLY A 724 5.55 3.91 -40.28
C GLY A 724 4.20 3.28 -39.84
N PRO A 725 3.63 2.33 -40.59
CA PRO A 725 2.20 2.03 -40.49
C PRO A 725 1.83 1.13 -39.29
N GLY A 726 1.04 1.67 -38.37
CA GLY A 726 0.47 0.92 -37.24
C GLY A 726 -0.50 -0.22 -37.62
N CYS A 727 -0.92 -0.33 -38.89
CA CYS A 727 -1.85 -1.35 -39.35
C CYS A 727 -1.24 -2.76 -39.40
N GLU A 728 0.06 -2.91 -39.69
CA GLU A 728 0.68 -4.22 -39.93
C GLU A 728 0.54 -5.17 -38.72
N ARG A 729 0.79 -4.64 -37.51
CA ARG A 729 0.60 -5.39 -36.27
C ARG A 729 -0.84 -5.84 -36.08
N GLU A 730 -1.81 -5.00 -36.38
CA GLU A 730 -3.23 -5.29 -36.15
C GLU A 730 -3.78 -6.28 -37.20
N VAL A 731 -3.21 -6.30 -38.41
CA VAL A 731 -3.40 -7.37 -39.40
C VAL A 731 -2.79 -8.69 -38.89
N TRP A 732 -1.54 -8.70 -38.42
CA TRP A 732 -0.92 -9.94 -37.91
C TRP A 732 -1.63 -10.51 -36.68
N VAL A 733 -1.99 -9.68 -35.68
CA VAL A 733 -2.80 -10.14 -34.54
C VAL A 733 -4.19 -10.59 -35.00
N SER A 734 -4.72 -10.03 -36.09
CA SER A 734 -5.96 -10.51 -36.71
C SER A 734 -5.83 -11.88 -37.38
N VAL A 735 -4.70 -12.20 -38.00
CA VAL A 735 -4.41 -13.56 -38.51
C VAL A 735 -4.18 -14.54 -37.35
N PHE A 736 -3.38 -14.14 -36.36
CA PHE A 736 -3.06 -14.98 -35.20
C PHE A 736 -4.28 -15.38 -34.35
N ARG A 737 -5.42 -14.69 -34.47
CA ARG A 737 -6.68 -15.06 -33.76
C ARG A 737 -7.20 -16.45 -34.13
N TYR A 738 -6.84 -16.96 -35.32
CA TYR A 738 -7.29 -18.25 -35.85
C TYR A 738 -6.37 -19.43 -35.47
N LEU A 739 -5.20 -19.15 -34.88
CA LEU A 739 -4.20 -20.15 -34.52
C LEU A 739 -4.49 -20.81 -33.15
N SER A 740 -4.07 -22.06 -32.95
CA SER A 740 -4.15 -22.70 -31.64
C SER A 740 -3.10 -22.13 -30.69
N ARG A 741 -3.24 -22.42 -29.39
CA ARG A 741 -2.26 -22.00 -28.37
C ARG A 741 -0.91 -22.69 -28.51
N ALA A 742 -0.85 -23.82 -29.22
CA ALA A 742 0.41 -24.47 -29.59
C ALA A 742 1.08 -23.72 -30.76
N ASP A 743 0.34 -23.46 -31.84
CA ASP A 743 0.86 -22.78 -33.03
C ASP A 743 1.32 -21.34 -32.71
N LEU A 744 0.59 -20.63 -31.83
CA LEU A 744 1.02 -19.34 -31.29
C LEU A 744 2.37 -19.40 -30.58
N CYS A 745 2.73 -20.52 -29.95
CA CYS A 745 4.05 -20.73 -29.37
C CYS A 745 5.12 -21.05 -30.42
N VAL A 746 4.76 -21.62 -31.57
CA VAL A 746 5.66 -21.79 -32.73
C VAL A 746 5.89 -20.42 -33.41
N CYS A 747 4.84 -19.64 -33.66
CA CYS A 747 4.93 -18.29 -34.22
C CYS A 747 5.78 -17.34 -33.34
N MET A 748 5.78 -17.53 -32.02
CA MET A 748 6.67 -16.82 -31.09
C MET A 748 8.17 -17.05 -31.36
N ALA A 749 8.57 -18.13 -32.04
CA ALA A 749 9.96 -18.41 -32.37
C ALA A 749 10.46 -17.73 -33.66
N VAL A 750 9.55 -17.24 -34.52
CA VAL A 750 9.88 -16.76 -35.88
C VAL A 750 10.75 -15.51 -35.87
N CYS A 751 10.35 -14.45 -35.13
CA CYS A 751 11.15 -13.24 -35.01
C CYS A 751 10.81 -12.41 -33.77
N LYS A 752 11.66 -11.41 -33.45
CA LYS A 752 11.47 -10.49 -32.31
C LYS A 752 10.14 -9.73 -32.35
N ASN A 753 9.53 -9.51 -33.53
CA ASN A 753 8.24 -8.83 -33.65
C ASN A 753 7.06 -9.79 -33.53
N TRP A 754 7.10 -10.96 -34.19
CA TRP A 754 6.10 -12.01 -33.99
C TRP A 754 6.03 -12.46 -32.52
N TYR A 755 7.17 -12.59 -31.83
CA TYR A 755 7.20 -12.83 -30.39
C TYR A 755 6.41 -11.77 -29.58
N LYS A 756 6.55 -10.48 -29.92
CA LYS A 756 5.80 -9.38 -29.26
C LYS A 756 4.30 -9.44 -29.62
N TRP A 757 3.96 -9.73 -30.87
CA TRP A 757 2.58 -9.74 -31.38
C TRP A 757 1.78 -10.96 -30.92
N CYS A 758 2.37 -12.16 -30.92
CA CYS A 758 1.76 -13.37 -30.38
C CYS A 758 1.55 -13.30 -28.85
N LEU A 759 2.15 -12.32 -28.15
CA LEU A 759 1.88 -12.01 -26.73
C LEU A 759 0.70 -11.04 -26.53
N ASP A 760 -0.02 -10.63 -27.58
CA ASP A 760 -1.21 -9.79 -27.46
C ASP A 760 -2.32 -10.51 -26.66
N LYS A 761 -2.88 -9.79 -25.67
CA LYS A 761 -3.89 -10.31 -24.73
C LYS A 761 -5.11 -10.92 -25.41
N ARG A 762 -5.47 -10.45 -26.61
CA ARG A 762 -6.62 -10.95 -27.40
C ARG A 762 -6.50 -12.44 -27.72
N LEU A 763 -5.27 -12.92 -27.93
CA LEU A 763 -4.96 -14.30 -28.34
C LEU A 763 -5.01 -15.29 -27.16
N TRP A 764 -4.93 -14.79 -25.93
CA TRP A 764 -4.78 -15.60 -24.70
C TRP A 764 -5.94 -15.41 -23.72
N ALA A 765 -7.13 -15.09 -24.22
CA ALA A 765 -8.32 -14.84 -23.40
C ALA A 765 -8.68 -15.98 -22.44
N ARG A 766 -8.44 -17.24 -22.84
CA ARG A 766 -8.47 -18.41 -21.95
C ARG A 766 -7.09 -19.08 -21.89
N ILE A 767 -6.61 -19.37 -20.68
CA ILE A 767 -5.46 -20.22 -20.43
C ILE A 767 -5.91 -21.42 -19.59
N ASP A 768 -5.48 -22.61 -19.98
CA ASP A 768 -5.78 -23.87 -19.30
C ASP A 768 -4.47 -24.53 -18.86
N LEU A 769 -4.35 -24.78 -17.55
CA LEU A 769 -3.23 -25.49 -16.93
C LEU A 769 -3.74 -26.60 -16.01
N SER A 770 -4.97 -27.09 -16.23
CA SER A 770 -5.55 -28.17 -15.45
C SER A 770 -4.67 -29.43 -15.45
N VAL A 771 -4.69 -30.18 -14.33
CA VAL A 771 -3.94 -31.44 -14.13
C VAL A 771 -2.40 -31.30 -14.20
N LYS A 772 -1.86 -30.07 -14.32
CA LYS A 772 -0.40 -29.86 -14.31
C LYS A 772 0.17 -30.00 -12.90
N ARG A 773 0.88 -31.11 -12.67
CA ARG A 773 1.54 -31.48 -11.40
C ARG A 773 2.44 -30.37 -10.81
N THR A 774 3.05 -29.53 -11.66
CA THR A 774 3.93 -28.42 -11.26
C THR A 774 3.71 -27.20 -12.15
N ILE A 775 3.48 -26.03 -11.56
CA ILE A 775 3.40 -24.76 -12.29
C ILE A 775 4.70 -23.99 -12.12
N THR A 776 5.45 -23.80 -13.22
CA THR A 776 6.77 -23.17 -13.17
C THR A 776 6.70 -21.64 -13.06
N PRO A 777 7.74 -20.98 -12.53
CA PRO A 777 7.87 -19.51 -12.48
C PRO A 777 7.75 -18.86 -13.85
N GLN A 778 8.28 -19.52 -14.88
CA GLN A 778 8.22 -19.11 -16.28
C GLN A 778 6.78 -19.19 -16.79
N ALA A 779 6.01 -20.22 -16.40
CA ALA A 779 4.59 -20.31 -16.68
C ALA A 779 3.80 -19.19 -15.97
N LEU A 780 3.98 -19.00 -14.66
CA LEU A 780 3.33 -17.92 -13.90
C LEU A 780 3.62 -16.53 -14.53
N THR A 781 4.89 -16.27 -14.84
CA THR A 781 5.33 -15.06 -15.56
C THR A 781 4.68 -14.94 -16.94
N GLY A 782 4.53 -16.05 -17.65
CA GLY A 782 3.87 -16.13 -18.95
C GLY A 782 2.37 -15.80 -18.88
N ILE A 783 1.66 -16.27 -17.85
CA ILE A 783 0.24 -15.93 -17.62
C ILE A 783 0.09 -14.42 -17.42
N ILE A 784 0.92 -13.81 -16.57
CA ILE A 784 0.85 -12.37 -16.26
C ILE A 784 1.30 -11.48 -17.43
N LYS A 785 2.19 -11.96 -18.31
CA LYS A 785 2.46 -11.28 -19.58
C LYS A 785 1.20 -11.25 -20.46
N ARG A 786 0.51 -12.38 -20.57
CA ARG A 786 -0.64 -12.63 -21.48
C ARG A 786 -1.98 -12.06 -21.02
N GLN A 787 -2.22 -11.96 -19.70
CA GLN A 787 -3.43 -11.38 -19.11
C GLN A 787 -4.77 -12.05 -19.55
N PRO A 788 -4.97 -13.34 -19.25
CA PRO A 788 -6.23 -14.04 -19.54
C PRO A 788 -7.45 -13.46 -18.81
N VAL A 789 -8.62 -13.71 -19.38
CA VAL A 789 -9.95 -13.46 -18.79
C VAL A 789 -10.48 -14.70 -18.08
N THR A 790 -10.17 -15.89 -18.60
CA THR A 790 -10.48 -17.21 -18.03
C THR A 790 -9.18 -17.95 -17.71
N LEU A 791 -9.02 -18.44 -16.49
CA LEU A 791 -7.85 -19.22 -16.08
C LEU A 791 -8.27 -20.52 -15.36
N ASP A 792 -7.86 -21.66 -15.91
CA ASP A 792 -8.06 -22.97 -15.30
C ASP A 792 -6.77 -23.47 -14.64
N LEU A 793 -6.87 -23.77 -13.34
CA LEU A 793 -5.82 -24.30 -12.46
C LEU A 793 -6.32 -25.57 -11.72
N SER A 794 -7.39 -26.18 -12.19
CA SER A 794 -8.02 -27.34 -11.54
C SER A 794 -7.05 -28.53 -11.45
N TRP A 795 -7.03 -29.21 -10.30
CA TRP A 795 -6.14 -30.35 -10.03
C TRP A 795 -4.64 -30.02 -10.20
N THR A 796 -4.24 -28.77 -9.91
CA THR A 796 -2.82 -28.36 -9.88
C THR A 796 -2.30 -28.21 -8.46
N ASN A 797 -1.02 -28.55 -8.24
CA ASN A 797 -0.35 -28.28 -6.98
C ASN A 797 0.14 -26.82 -6.91
N ILE A 798 -0.79 -25.86 -7.01
CA ILE A 798 -0.51 -24.44 -6.84
C ILE A 798 -0.55 -24.07 -5.35
N SER A 799 0.44 -23.32 -4.87
CA SER A 799 0.49 -22.82 -3.49
C SER A 799 -0.24 -21.47 -3.31
N LYS A 800 -0.68 -21.17 -2.08
CA LYS A 800 -1.24 -19.86 -1.68
C LYS A 800 -0.43 -18.67 -2.18
N LYS A 801 0.91 -18.77 -2.11
CA LYS A 801 1.83 -17.71 -2.58
C LYS A 801 1.70 -17.50 -4.09
N GLN A 802 1.70 -18.59 -4.88
CA GLN A 802 1.62 -18.52 -6.34
C GLN A 802 0.23 -18.05 -6.80
N LEU A 803 -0.85 -18.54 -6.18
CA LEU A 803 -2.21 -18.09 -6.53
C LEU A 803 -2.42 -16.61 -6.18
N ASN A 804 -1.98 -16.15 -5.00
CA ASN A 804 -1.99 -14.73 -4.64
C ASN A 804 -1.13 -13.88 -5.61
N TRP A 805 0.05 -14.39 -6.01
CA TRP A 805 0.93 -13.73 -6.98
C TRP A 805 0.26 -13.55 -8.35
N LEU A 806 -0.56 -14.51 -8.79
CA LEU A 806 -1.38 -14.45 -10.00
C LEU A 806 -2.57 -13.50 -9.88
N VAL A 807 -3.47 -13.70 -8.91
CA VAL A 807 -4.72 -12.89 -8.84
C VAL A 807 -4.41 -11.40 -8.61
N GLY A 808 -3.44 -11.11 -7.74
CA GLY A 808 -2.89 -9.76 -7.54
C GLY A 808 -2.04 -9.21 -8.71
N ARG A 809 -2.01 -9.91 -9.85
CA ARG A 809 -1.39 -9.51 -11.14
C ARG A 809 -2.32 -9.70 -12.35
N LEU A 810 -3.58 -10.09 -12.18
CA LEU A 810 -4.53 -10.41 -13.26
C LEU A 810 -5.88 -9.68 -13.07
N PRO A 811 -5.98 -8.37 -13.36
CA PRO A 811 -7.16 -7.58 -13.06
C PRO A 811 -8.27 -7.69 -14.12
N GLY A 812 -7.98 -8.30 -15.26
CA GLY A 812 -8.95 -8.64 -16.30
C GLY A 812 -9.54 -10.05 -16.14
N LEU A 813 -9.10 -10.82 -15.14
CA LEU A 813 -9.58 -12.16 -14.85
C LEU A 813 -11.02 -12.09 -14.32
N LYS A 814 -11.92 -12.83 -14.96
CA LYS A 814 -13.35 -12.92 -14.62
C LYS A 814 -13.75 -14.34 -14.22
N ASP A 815 -13.11 -15.34 -14.81
CA ASP A 815 -13.47 -16.74 -14.61
C ASP A 815 -12.24 -17.51 -14.09
N LEU A 816 -12.36 -18.12 -12.91
CA LEU A 816 -11.26 -18.82 -12.25
C LEU A 816 -11.70 -20.23 -11.82
N MET A 817 -10.97 -21.26 -12.28
CA MET A 817 -11.26 -22.65 -11.95
C MET A 817 -10.15 -23.25 -11.08
N LEU A 818 -10.56 -23.77 -9.92
CA LEU A 818 -9.72 -24.28 -8.84
C LEU A 818 -10.28 -25.61 -8.30
N ALA A 819 -11.00 -26.36 -9.13
CA ALA A 819 -11.56 -27.66 -8.75
C ALA A 819 -10.45 -28.61 -8.30
N GLY A 820 -10.65 -29.35 -7.21
CA GLY A 820 -9.62 -30.23 -6.64
C GLY A 820 -8.39 -29.54 -6.02
N CYS A 821 -8.37 -28.20 -5.90
CA CYS A 821 -7.32 -27.48 -5.16
C CYS A 821 -7.65 -27.43 -3.66
N SER A 822 -6.64 -27.32 -2.79
CA SER A 822 -6.88 -27.24 -1.34
C SER A 822 -7.15 -25.81 -0.84
N TRP A 823 -7.93 -25.71 0.25
CA TRP A 823 -8.25 -24.46 0.94
C TRP A 823 -7.01 -23.65 1.34
N SER A 824 -5.93 -24.34 1.73
CA SER A 824 -4.64 -23.72 2.02
C SER A 824 -4.18 -22.79 0.90
N SER A 825 -4.47 -23.13 -0.37
CA SER A 825 -4.20 -22.29 -1.53
C SER A 825 -5.36 -21.38 -1.92
N ILE A 826 -6.60 -21.88 -1.93
CA ILE A 826 -7.81 -21.11 -2.31
C ILE A 826 -8.02 -19.88 -1.41
N SER A 827 -7.63 -19.96 -0.13
CA SER A 827 -7.62 -18.83 0.82
C SER A 827 -6.66 -17.68 0.44
N ALA A 828 -6.01 -17.73 -0.72
CA ALA A 828 -5.43 -16.55 -1.39
C ALA A 828 -6.52 -15.55 -1.86
N LEU A 829 -7.72 -16.03 -2.21
CA LEU A 829 -8.82 -15.20 -2.72
C LEU A 829 -9.42 -14.26 -1.65
N CYS A 830 -9.25 -14.59 -0.37
CA CYS A 830 -9.59 -13.70 0.76
C CYS A 830 -8.72 -12.43 0.81
N SER A 831 -7.66 -12.32 -0.01
CA SER A 831 -6.82 -11.13 -0.06
C SER A 831 -7.50 -9.99 -0.82
N SER A 832 -7.35 -8.76 -0.32
CA SER A 832 -7.86 -7.54 -0.96
C SER A 832 -7.25 -7.21 -2.34
N GLY A 833 -6.41 -8.09 -2.90
CA GLY A 833 -5.95 -8.04 -4.30
C GLY A 833 -6.67 -8.98 -5.27
N CYS A 834 -7.72 -9.67 -4.83
CA CYS A 834 -8.52 -10.53 -5.71
C CYS A 834 -9.34 -9.69 -6.72
N PRO A 835 -9.34 -10.02 -8.02
CA PRO A 835 -10.22 -9.36 -8.99
C PRO A 835 -11.70 -9.72 -8.74
N LEU A 836 -12.60 -8.86 -9.22
CA LEU A 836 -14.05 -9.07 -9.14
C LEU A 836 -14.49 -10.15 -10.13
N LEU A 837 -14.54 -11.40 -9.64
CA LEU A 837 -14.90 -12.56 -10.45
C LEU A 837 -16.37 -12.57 -10.85
N ARG A 838 -16.62 -13.13 -12.04
CA ARG A 838 -17.91 -13.48 -12.62
C ARG A 838 -18.20 -14.98 -12.48
N SER A 839 -17.16 -15.80 -12.56
CA SER A 839 -17.26 -17.26 -12.41
C SER A 839 -16.17 -17.81 -11.50
N LEU A 840 -16.56 -18.68 -10.57
CA LEU A 840 -15.66 -19.38 -9.65
C LEU A 840 -16.06 -20.85 -9.54
N ASP A 841 -15.11 -21.74 -9.78
CA ASP A 841 -15.30 -23.19 -9.75
C ASP A 841 -14.39 -23.80 -8.66
N LEU A 842 -15.01 -24.28 -7.58
CA LEU A 842 -14.37 -24.91 -6.40
C LEU A 842 -14.78 -26.38 -6.24
N ARG A 843 -15.22 -27.05 -7.32
CA ARG A 843 -15.74 -28.43 -7.22
C ARG A 843 -14.69 -29.39 -6.67
N TYR A 844 -15.07 -30.22 -5.70
CA TYR A 844 -14.19 -31.15 -4.99
C TYR A 844 -12.93 -30.49 -4.38
N ALA A 845 -12.96 -29.19 -4.07
CA ALA A 845 -11.85 -28.51 -3.40
C ALA A 845 -11.64 -29.02 -1.97
N ASP A 846 -10.41 -29.44 -1.67
CA ASP A 846 -10.05 -30.00 -0.38
C ASP A 846 -10.12 -28.96 0.75
N GLY A 847 -10.68 -29.35 1.90
CA GLY A 847 -10.79 -28.51 3.10
C GLY A 847 -11.75 -27.32 3.00
N VAL A 848 -12.63 -27.24 1.98
CA VAL A 848 -13.61 -26.14 1.84
C VAL A 848 -14.98 -26.54 2.39
N LYS A 849 -15.39 -25.89 3.50
CA LYS A 849 -16.73 -26.03 4.12
C LYS A 849 -17.38 -24.65 4.35
N ASP A 850 -18.55 -24.63 4.99
CA ASP A 850 -19.34 -23.41 5.29
C ASP A 850 -18.54 -22.25 5.91
N SER A 851 -17.57 -22.54 6.79
CA SER A 851 -16.71 -21.51 7.40
C SER A 851 -15.71 -20.93 6.39
N GLN A 852 -15.15 -21.74 5.51
CA GLN A 852 -14.24 -21.27 4.45
C GLN A 852 -14.99 -20.46 3.38
N ILE A 853 -16.25 -20.83 3.07
CA ILE A 853 -17.11 -20.01 2.22
C ILE A 853 -17.43 -18.66 2.90
N ARG A 854 -17.64 -18.64 4.22
CA ARG A 854 -17.79 -17.39 5.00
C ARG A 854 -16.55 -16.50 4.89
N ASP A 855 -15.35 -17.08 5.02
CA ASP A 855 -14.06 -16.35 4.90
C ASP A 855 -13.83 -15.77 3.49
N LEU A 856 -14.34 -16.42 2.43
CA LEU A 856 -14.34 -15.88 1.06
C LEU A 856 -15.33 -14.73 0.87
N VAL A 857 -16.50 -14.81 1.51
CA VAL A 857 -17.60 -13.86 1.35
C VAL A 857 -17.40 -12.59 2.19
N SER A 858 -16.89 -12.73 3.41
CA SER A 858 -16.73 -11.65 4.40
C SER A 858 -15.38 -11.75 5.14
N PRO A 859 -14.24 -11.57 4.44
CA PRO A 859 -12.92 -11.58 5.08
C PRO A 859 -12.78 -10.43 6.10
N PRO A 860 -12.11 -10.67 7.25
CA PRO A 860 -11.98 -9.67 8.31
C PRO A 860 -11.19 -8.43 7.86
N GLY A 861 -11.65 -7.25 8.28
CA GLY A 861 -11.02 -5.96 7.98
C GLY A 861 -11.36 -5.36 6.60
N CYS A 862 -12.58 -5.60 6.07
CA CYS A 862 -13.02 -5.08 4.77
C CYS A 862 -14.39 -4.38 4.87
N ASP A 863 -14.55 -3.22 4.21
CA ASP A 863 -15.72 -2.32 4.27
C ASP A 863 -17.02 -2.95 3.70
N ASN A 864 -17.72 -3.80 4.46
CA ASN A 864 -19.12 -4.25 4.32
C ASN A 864 -19.63 -4.75 2.94
N ARG A 865 -18.78 -4.85 1.92
CA ARG A 865 -19.14 -5.20 0.53
C ARG A 865 -18.36 -6.43 0.08
N SER A 866 -19.06 -7.53 -0.19
CA SER A 866 -18.43 -8.80 -0.55
C SER A 866 -17.69 -8.73 -1.90
N GLN A 867 -16.54 -9.42 -1.96
CA GLN A 867 -15.77 -9.60 -3.20
C GLN A 867 -16.56 -10.40 -4.26
N LEU A 868 -17.50 -11.24 -3.84
CA LEU A 868 -18.29 -12.12 -4.71
C LEU A 868 -19.59 -11.48 -5.22
N ARG A 869 -19.81 -10.17 -5.00
CA ARG A 869 -21.04 -9.46 -5.41
C ARG A 869 -21.32 -9.48 -6.93
N THR A 870 -20.29 -9.70 -7.75
CA THR A 870 -20.37 -9.79 -9.22
C THR A 870 -20.53 -11.22 -9.74
N MET A 871 -20.66 -12.22 -8.84
CA MET A 871 -20.74 -13.62 -9.22
C MET A 871 -22.00 -13.90 -10.05
N GLN A 872 -21.81 -14.59 -11.17
CA GLN A 872 -22.89 -15.07 -12.04
C GLN A 872 -22.86 -16.60 -12.19
N CYS A 873 -21.70 -17.25 -12.04
CA CYS A 873 -21.59 -18.70 -12.05
C CYS A 873 -20.71 -19.22 -10.90
N LEU A 874 -21.33 -19.91 -9.93
CA LEU A 874 -20.63 -20.52 -8.80
C LEU A 874 -20.78 -22.04 -8.86
N ARG A 875 -19.67 -22.78 -8.75
CA ARG A 875 -19.69 -24.24 -8.63
C ARG A 875 -19.01 -24.71 -7.35
N LEU A 876 -19.77 -25.43 -6.53
CA LEU A 876 -19.40 -25.95 -5.21
C LEU A 876 -19.60 -27.47 -5.11
N ALA A 877 -19.75 -28.17 -6.24
CA ALA A 877 -20.08 -29.60 -6.26
C ALA A 877 -19.09 -30.45 -5.45
N GLY A 878 -19.61 -31.42 -4.71
CA GLY A 878 -18.83 -32.35 -3.88
C GLY A 878 -18.22 -31.72 -2.62
N LEU A 879 -18.64 -30.51 -2.22
CA LEU A 879 -18.22 -29.88 -0.96
C LEU A 879 -19.17 -30.22 0.19
N ASP A 880 -18.63 -30.20 1.41
CA ASP A 880 -19.42 -30.35 2.64
C ASP A 880 -19.93 -28.98 3.11
N ILE A 881 -21.06 -28.58 2.52
CA ILE A 881 -21.74 -27.30 2.74
C ILE A 881 -23.22 -27.48 3.06
N SER A 882 -23.76 -26.58 3.89
CA SER A 882 -25.13 -26.62 4.40
C SER A 882 -25.95 -25.39 3.99
N ASP A 883 -27.14 -25.27 4.56
CA ASP A 883 -27.97 -24.04 4.53
C ASP A 883 -27.18 -22.77 4.90
N SER A 884 -26.13 -22.90 5.71
CA SER A 884 -25.23 -21.80 6.08
C SER A 884 -24.60 -21.14 4.85
N THR A 885 -24.06 -21.92 3.92
CA THR A 885 -23.52 -21.43 2.64
C THR A 885 -24.61 -20.78 1.79
N LEU A 886 -25.81 -21.36 1.71
CA LEU A 886 -26.87 -20.81 0.87
C LEU A 886 -27.39 -19.46 1.39
N ARG A 887 -27.47 -19.28 2.71
CA ARG A 887 -27.77 -17.97 3.33
C ARG A 887 -26.72 -16.91 2.96
N LEU A 888 -25.44 -17.29 2.84
CA LEU A 888 -24.38 -16.39 2.34
C LEU A 888 -24.53 -16.08 0.85
N VAL A 889 -24.83 -17.08 0.02
CA VAL A 889 -25.07 -16.90 -1.43
C VAL A 889 -26.22 -15.91 -1.66
N ILE A 890 -27.37 -16.11 -1.04
CA ILE A 890 -28.55 -15.24 -1.17
C ILE A 890 -28.22 -13.80 -0.75
N ARG A 891 -27.49 -13.60 0.36
CA ARG A 891 -27.15 -12.28 0.89
C ARG A 891 -26.09 -11.53 0.08
N HIS A 892 -25.15 -12.24 -0.56
CA HIS A 892 -23.93 -11.63 -1.09
C HIS A 892 -23.72 -11.81 -2.61
N MET A 893 -24.54 -12.58 -3.32
CA MET A 893 -24.40 -12.86 -4.76
C MET A 893 -25.68 -12.54 -5.56
N PRO A 894 -26.14 -11.27 -5.58
CA PRO A 894 -27.46 -10.89 -6.13
C PRO A 894 -27.59 -10.99 -7.66
N HIS A 895 -26.53 -11.40 -8.36
CA HIS A 895 -26.50 -11.56 -9.81
C HIS A 895 -26.24 -13.01 -10.26
N LEU A 896 -26.36 -13.98 -9.34
CA LEU A 896 -26.05 -15.38 -9.60
C LEU A 896 -27.08 -16.01 -10.53
N THR A 897 -26.65 -16.43 -11.72
CA THR A 897 -27.53 -17.07 -12.72
C THR A 897 -27.27 -18.56 -12.90
N LYS A 898 -26.10 -19.06 -12.50
CA LYS A 898 -25.70 -20.47 -12.60
C LYS A 898 -25.13 -20.95 -11.27
N LEU A 899 -25.74 -21.99 -10.69
CA LEU A 899 -25.35 -22.54 -9.40
C LEU A 899 -25.23 -24.07 -9.48
N ASP A 900 -24.05 -24.60 -9.19
CA ASP A 900 -23.78 -26.03 -9.16
C ASP A 900 -23.45 -26.48 -7.72
N LEU A 901 -24.34 -27.28 -7.16
CA LEU A 901 -24.32 -27.83 -5.81
C LEU A 901 -24.36 -29.38 -5.85
N SER A 902 -24.05 -30.00 -7.00
CA SER A 902 -24.14 -31.45 -7.14
C SER A 902 -23.26 -32.20 -6.13
N HIS A 903 -23.72 -33.35 -5.65
CA HIS A 903 -23.07 -34.17 -4.62
C HIS A 903 -22.85 -33.50 -3.24
N CYS A 904 -23.42 -32.31 -2.98
CA CYS A 904 -23.39 -31.67 -1.67
C CYS A 904 -24.40 -32.35 -0.71
N ASN A 905 -23.99 -33.47 -0.12
CA ASN A 905 -24.83 -34.38 0.69
C ASN A 905 -25.35 -33.78 2.03
N SER A 906 -24.96 -32.57 2.37
CA SER A 906 -25.43 -31.84 3.55
C SER A 906 -26.62 -30.91 3.26
N LEU A 907 -27.04 -30.77 1.99
CA LEU A 907 -28.22 -30.01 1.57
C LEU A 907 -29.52 -30.84 1.64
N THR A 908 -30.64 -30.18 1.95
CA THR A 908 -31.98 -30.77 2.17
C THR A 908 -33.07 -29.98 1.43
N ASP A 909 -34.33 -30.39 1.50
CA ASP A 909 -35.43 -29.63 0.89
C ASP A 909 -35.58 -28.21 1.51
N HIS A 910 -35.14 -28.00 2.77
CA HIS A 910 -35.08 -26.67 3.38
C HIS A 910 -34.06 -25.75 2.69
N SER A 911 -32.93 -26.29 2.24
CA SER A 911 -31.91 -25.61 1.43
C SER A 911 -32.53 -24.98 0.17
N ILE A 912 -33.46 -25.71 -0.45
CA ILE A 912 -34.16 -25.29 -1.66
C ILE A 912 -35.29 -24.29 -1.34
N ASN A 913 -36.00 -24.47 -0.22
CA ASN A 913 -36.95 -23.48 0.28
C ASN A 913 -36.27 -22.11 0.55
N LEU A 914 -35.05 -22.09 1.09
CA LEU A 914 -34.27 -20.87 1.31
C LEU A 914 -33.92 -20.16 -0.02
N LEU A 915 -33.32 -20.88 -0.99
CA LEU A 915 -32.96 -20.31 -2.29
C LEU A 915 -34.16 -19.72 -3.06
N THR A 916 -35.35 -20.26 -2.83
CA THR A 916 -36.59 -19.92 -3.55
C THR A 916 -37.57 -19.04 -2.75
N ALA A 917 -37.18 -18.59 -1.55
CA ALA A 917 -38.05 -17.81 -0.66
C ALA A 917 -38.49 -16.46 -1.26
N VAL A 918 -39.56 -15.88 -0.71
CA VAL A 918 -39.90 -14.46 -0.95
C VAL A 918 -38.75 -13.60 -0.41
N GLY A 919 -38.31 -12.60 -1.19
CA GLY A 919 -37.14 -11.78 -0.85
C GLY A 919 -35.77 -12.43 -1.15
N SER A 920 -35.72 -13.69 -1.59
CA SER A 920 -34.46 -14.32 -2.01
C SER A 920 -33.97 -13.77 -3.36
N SER A 921 -32.74 -13.26 -3.40
CA SER A 921 -32.11 -12.71 -4.61
C SER A 921 -31.96 -13.72 -5.74
N THR A 922 -31.74 -15.01 -5.40
CA THR A 922 -31.59 -16.11 -6.36
C THR A 922 -32.89 -16.49 -7.07
N ARG A 923 -34.05 -16.11 -6.52
CA ARG A 923 -35.36 -16.56 -7.00
C ARG A 923 -35.68 -16.13 -8.44
N ASN A 924 -35.33 -14.90 -8.79
CA ASN A 924 -35.62 -14.29 -10.09
C ASN A 924 -34.37 -14.20 -11.00
N THR A 925 -33.27 -14.87 -10.62
CA THR A 925 -31.97 -14.75 -11.30
C THR A 925 -31.37 -16.10 -11.68
N LEU A 926 -31.60 -17.17 -10.93
CA LEU A 926 -31.13 -18.51 -11.31
C LEU A 926 -31.78 -19.02 -12.60
N THR A 927 -30.93 -19.24 -13.61
CA THR A 927 -31.25 -19.83 -14.92
C THR A 927 -30.78 -21.28 -15.02
N GLU A 928 -29.70 -21.64 -14.32
CA GLU A 928 -29.16 -23.01 -14.30
C GLU A 928 -28.88 -23.43 -12.86
N LEU A 929 -29.45 -24.55 -12.43
CA LEU A 929 -29.29 -25.11 -11.10
C LEU A 929 -28.99 -26.61 -11.18
N ASN A 930 -27.77 -27.00 -10.78
CA ASN A 930 -27.39 -28.40 -10.67
C ASN A 930 -27.42 -28.83 -9.19
N LEU A 931 -28.22 -29.85 -8.90
CA LEU A 931 -28.41 -30.49 -7.60
C LEU A 931 -28.12 -32.00 -7.66
N GLY A 932 -27.62 -32.50 -8.80
CA GLY A 932 -27.45 -33.92 -9.06
C GLY A 932 -26.65 -34.65 -7.98
N GLY A 933 -27.08 -35.84 -7.61
CA GLY A 933 -26.43 -36.66 -6.57
C GLY A 933 -26.59 -36.17 -5.13
N CYS A 934 -27.34 -35.10 -4.85
CA CYS A 934 -27.66 -34.69 -3.48
C CYS A 934 -28.61 -35.69 -2.83
N SER A 935 -28.07 -36.50 -1.91
CA SER A 935 -28.76 -37.68 -1.35
C SER A 935 -29.95 -37.39 -0.43
N LYS A 936 -30.05 -36.19 0.18
CA LYS A 936 -31.12 -35.81 1.12
C LYS A 936 -32.21 -34.91 0.52
N LEU A 937 -32.26 -34.76 -0.81
CA LEU A 937 -33.37 -34.09 -1.50
C LEU A 937 -34.51 -35.08 -1.78
N THR A 938 -35.75 -34.64 -1.58
CA THR A 938 -36.96 -35.41 -1.85
C THR A 938 -37.88 -34.72 -2.86
N ASP A 939 -38.96 -35.37 -3.29
CA ASP A 939 -40.00 -34.75 -4.13
C ASP A 939 -40.59 -33.45 -3.55
N ALA A 940 -40.41 -33.17 -2.25
CA ALA A 940 -40.78 -31.88 -1.66
C ALA A 940 -39.98 -30.70 -2.24
N CYS A 941 -38.73 -30.87 -2.70
CA CYS A 941 -37.93 -29.77 -3.24
C CYS A 941 -38.55 -29.13 -4.50
N LEU A 942 -39.25 -29.91 -5.32
CA LEU A 942 -39.87 -29.45 -6.57
C LEU A 942 -40.96 -28.41 -6.31
N LYS A 943 -41.70 -28.54 -5.19
CA LYS A 943 -42.71 -27.55 -4.73
C LYS A 943 -42.09 -26.18 -4.44
N TYR A 944 -40.82 -26.15 -4.05
CA TYR A 944 -40.05 -24.93 -3.81
C TYR A 944 -39.43 -24.40 -5.12
N LEU A 945 -38.85 -25.28 -5.94
CA LEU A 945 -38.25 -24.94 -7.25
C LEU A 945 -39.25 -24.29 -8.22
N ARG A 946 -40.55 -24.60 -8.10
CA ARG A 946 -41.64 -23.99 -8.90
C ARG A 946 -41.74 -22.46 -8.74
N ARG A 947 -41.07 -21.88 -7.73
CA ARG A 947 -41.01 -20.43 -7.50
C ARG A 947 -39.92 -19.71 -8.31
N LEU A 948 -39.03 -20.45 -8.98
CA LEU A 948 -37.97 -19.92 -9.86
C LEU A 948 -38.56 -19.56 -11.23
N SER A 949 -38.71 -18.27 -11.52
CA SER A 949 -39.33 -17.80 -12.77
C SER A 949 -38.42 -17.85 -13.99
N CYS A 950 -37.10 -17.91 -13.78
CA CYS A 950 -36.09 -17.80 -14.84
C CYS A 950 -35.37 -19.12 -15.15
N ILE A 951 -35.78 -20.24 -14.54
CA ILE A 951 -35.09 -21.52 -14.67
C ILE A 951 -35.13 -22.03 -16.12
N SER A 952 -33.99 -22.50 -16.63
CA SER A 952 -33.81 -23.01 -17.99
C SER A 952 -33.11 -24.37 -18.04
N LEU A 953 -32.30 -24.68 -17.02
CA LEU A 953 -31.71 -26.00 -16.80
C LEU A 953 -31.76 -26.34 -15.31
N LEU A 954 -32.35 -27.49 -14.98
CA LEU A 954 -32.41 -28.04 -13.64
C LEU A 954 -31.96 -29.50 -13.68
N ASP A 955 -30.84 -29.82 -13.05
CA ASP A 955 -30.28 -31.18 -13.01
C ASP A 955 -30.48 -31.80 -11.62
N LEU A 956 -31.26 -32.89 -11.58
CA LEU A 956 -31.58 -33.68 -10.39
C LEU A 956 -31.12 -35.15 -10.53
N ARG A 957 -30.25 -35.45 -11.50
CA ARG A 957 -29.79 -36.82 -11.79
C ARG A 957 -29.03 -37.41 -10.61
N GLY A 958 -29.30 -38.67 -10.27
CA GLY A 958 -28.70 -39.33 -9.10
C GLY A 958 -29.25 -38.89 -7.73
N CYS A 959 -30.14 -37.89 -7.65
CA CYS A 959 -30.90 -37.63 -6.42
C CYS A 959 -31.83 -38.84 -6.15
N LYS A 960 -31.60 -39.56 -5.05
CA LYS A 960 -32.30 -40.82 -4.76
C LYS A 960 -33.72 -40.61 -4.22
N GLY A 961 -33.94 -39.57 -3.42
CA GLY A 961 -35.26 -39.23 -2.85
C GLY A 961 -36.20 -38.48 -3.79
N VAL A 962 -35.72 -38.02 -4.95
CA VAL A 962 -36.54 -37.40 -5.99
C VAL A 962 -36.98 -38.47 -6.99
N SER A 963 -38.28 -38.62 -7.24
CA SER A 963 -38.84 -39.57 -8.20
C SER A 963 -38.96 -38.95 -9.60
N ARG A 964 -38.77 -39.76 -10.64
CA ARG A 964 -38.98 -39.32 -12.02
C ARG A 964 -40.42 -38.84 -12.26
N LYS A 965 -41.42 -39.50 -11.65
CA LYS A 965 -42.83 -39.11 -11.74
C LYS A 965 -43.08 -37.69 -11.20
N ALA A 966 -42.37 -37.28 -10.15
CA ALA A 966 -42.47 -35.91 -9.64
C ALA A 966 -41.80 -34.89 -10.58
N CYS A 967 -40.70 -35.24 -11.25
CA CYS A 967 -40.12 -34.41 -12.32
C CYS A 967 -41.10 -34.24 -13.50
N GLU A 968 -41.79 -35.30 -13.91
CA GLU A 968 -42.80 -35.28 -14.98
C GLU A 968 -44.04 -34.43 -14.58
N ALA A 969 -44.51 -34.54 -13.34
CA ALA A 969 -45.57 -33.68 -12.80
C ALA A 969 -45.15 -32.20 -12.71
N PHE A 970 -43.93 -31.93 -12.23
CA PHE A 970 -43.34 -30.59 -12.15
C PHE A 970 -43.21 -29.91 -13.52
N ILE A 971 -42.80 -30.66 -14.56
CA ILE A 971 -42.81 -30.17 -15.95
C ILE A 971 -44.23 -29.87 -16.40
N SER A 972 -45.21 -30.72 -16.08
CA SER A 972 -46.62 -30.50 -16.45
C SER A 972 -47.16 -29.21 -15.84
N GLU A 973 -46.83 -28.91 -14.58
CA GLU A 973 -47.22 -27.65 -13.91
C GLU A 973 -46.51 -26.41 -14.49
N LEU A 974 -45.24 -26.50 -14.89
CA LEU A 974 -44.50 -25.39 -15.48
C LEU A 974 -44.85 -25.13 -16.96
N SER A 975 -45.28 -26.15 -17.68
CA SER A 975 -45.50 -26.10 -19.15
C SER A 975 -46.68 -25.23 -19.58
N VAL A 976 -47.46 -24.70 -18.63
CA VAL A 976 -48.52 -23.71 -18.87
C VAL A 976 -47.98 -22.42 -19.51
N ASN A 977 -46.71 -22.05 -19.27
CA ASN A 977 -46.12 -20.78 -19.74
C ASN A 977 -44.82 -20.91 -20.56
N THR A 978 -44.18 -22.08 -20.60
CA THR A 978 -42.87 -22.28 -21.24
C THR A 978 -42.62 -23.78 -21.42
N LEU A 979 -42.13 -24.23 -22.58
CA LEU A 979 -41.89 -25.65 -22.85
C LEU A 979 -40.61 -26.18 -22.19
N TYR A 980 -40.73 -27.31 -21.48
CA TYR A 980 -39.60 -28.05 -20.89
C TYR A 980 -39.56 -29.51 -21.35
N CYS A 981 -38.36 -30.04 -21.55
CA CYS A 981 -38.06 -31.44 -21.81
C CYS A 981 -37.53 -32.12 -20.55
N LEU A 982 -37.85 -33.40 -20.37
CA LEU A 982 -37.15 -34.31 -19.46
C LEU A 982 -36.18 -35.17 -20.27
N SER A 983 -34.90 -35.08 -19.94
CA SER A 983 -33.80 -35.89 -20.50
C SER A 983 -33.10 -36.65 -19.37
N ASP A 984 -32.32 -37.69 -19.71
CA ASP A 984 -31.43 -38.42 -18.80
C ASP A 984 -32.04 -38.73 -17.40
N ASP A 985 -33.26 -39.28 -17.37
CA ASP A 985 -34.09 -39.58 -16.19
C ASP A 985 -34.57 -38.37 -15.36
N LYS A 986 -33.68 -37.40 -15.03
CA LYS A 986 -33.98 -36.25 -14.14
C LYS A 986 -33.26 -34.94 -14.53
N LEU A 987 -32.89 -34.76 -15.80
CA LEU A 987 -32.39 -33.49 -16.33
C LEU A 987 -33.52 -32.73 -17.04
N ILE A 988 -33.92 -31.60 -16.48
CA ILE A 988 -35.01 -30.76 -16.97
C ILE A 988 -34.44 -29.56 -17.73
N GLN A 989 -34.85 -29.38 -18.98
CA GLN A 989 -34.30 -28.35 -19.88
C GLN A 989 -35.41 -27.60 -20.62
N ARG A 990 -35.35 -26.27 -20.61
CA ARG A 990 -36.24 -25.39 -21.38
C ARG A 990 -35.94 -25.51 -22.88
N ILE A 991 -36.97 -25.66 -23.70
CA ILE A 991 -36.85 -25.89 -25.15
C ILE A 991 -36.97 -24.59 -25.97
N SER A 992 -37.63 -23.57 -25.40
CA SER A 992 -38.00 -22.30 -26.07
C SER A 992 -37.61 -21.06 -25.25
#